data_AF-A0A3A6QP61-F1
#
_entry.id   AF-A0A3A6QP61-F1
#
_cell.length_a   1.000
_cell.length_b   1.000
_cell.length_c   1.000
_cell.angle_alpha   90.00
_cell.angle_beta   90.00
_cell.angle_gamma   90.00
#
_symmetry.space_group_name_H-M   'P 1'
#
loop_
_entity.id
_entity.type
_entity.pdbx_description
1 polymer ?
#
loop_
_entity_poly.entity_id
_entity_poly.type
_entity_poly.pdbx_seq_one_letter_code
_entity_poly.pdbx_strand_id
1 'polypeptide(L)'
;MTKKKTAATPSAPVKKTVRKKAPKANKPKKPKGGRSWLKTLWGISWKVGLATFAVLVFVGIYLDSVVKQRFEGQLFELPTVVYARILTLEPGDDISLKEVRNELDVLNYRKVSQPHYPGEYSSSSTKIELIRRPFEFTDGPEPDRHAMLYFDQSGLQRIQSLEKKGDLGYLRIEPKMLGMLEKNKDEQRLFLRREQFPEVMIDALLVTEDRSFYQHDGVSPIAIARALVANVKAGRTVQGGSTLTQQLAKNLFLSSDRTLWRKVREAYIALILDYRYSKDRLLEAYLNEVYLGQSGGEAVHGFGLASRLYFGQPIQELRIDQLALLVGMVKGPSYYNPIRFPERAKERRDLVLRLMMQQNVLTASEFDQAASRPLDIQKNPKIASRQPSYFQQLQIELKEKVGEAYSADKGLKVFTSLDPVSQNELEQAIAKKVPQLAKVAGNELEGAAIAVDRHSGEIRAMVGGKRTGYDGFNRALNASRQIGSLAKPAVYLTALAQPDHYNLATTLQDRPFSLKGSQGNVWSPRNYDRKYRGEVPLYLALAKSLNVPTVRLGMQLGIDNVIDTFTQLGVDKQEIKPVPSMFLGSFTLTPFQVAQMYQTLTNSGKKAKLSALRSVSDLDGNVLYQSIPSVTQTVDQQAAWLTTYAMKRGVMEGTGRFLNAQFSWAALAGKTGTSNDTRDSWFVGVDGREVTTIWLGRDDNKSTKLTGSSGALRVYAEYLQHRIPQKLSLPWPKDITTIGFAKLPQGGLTLDCNNNFKLPVWDANETLQKQCSNQPVEWIKKLFTW
;
A
#
# COMPACT_ATOMS: atom_id res chain seq x y z
N MET A 1 -10.23 -63.95 3.89
CA MET A 1 -11.04 -65.16 3.61
C MET A 1 -10.55 -66.29 4.50
N THR A 2 -11.24 -66.62 5.59
CA THR A 2 -11.10 -67.93 6.25
C THR A 2 -12.24 -68.15 7.24
N LYS A 3 -13.00 -69.20 6.97
CA LYS A 3 -14.12 -69.75 7.76
C LYS A 3 -13.57 -70.59 8.92
N LYS A 4 -14.32 -70.69 10.02
CA LYS A 4 -14.78 -72.00 10.49
C LYS A 4 -16.06 -71.86 11.33
N LYS A 5 -17.13 -72.43 10.77
CA LYS A 5 -18.41 -72.76 11.41
C LYS A 5 -18.28 -74.14 12.06
N THR A 6 -19.11 -74.41 13.05
CA THR A 6 -19.75 -75.73 13.20
C THR A 6 -21.14 -75.55 13.82
N ALA A 7 -22.11 -76.16 13.14
CA ALA A 7 -23.52 -76.38 13.53
C ALA A 7 -23.60 -77.81 14.15
N ALA A 8 -24.70 -78.41 14.62
CA ALA A 8 -26.13 -78.13 14.78
C ALA A 8 -26.73 -79.34 15.56
N THR A 9 -27.77 -79.12 16.40
CA THR A 9 -29.02 -79.91 16.67
C THR A 9 -28.96 -81.47 16.80
N PRO A 10 -30.03 -82.24 17.15
CA PRO A 10 -31.42 -81.90 17.55
C PRO A 10 -32.00 -82.71 18.75
N SER A 11 -33.19 -82.33 19.24
CA SER A 11 -34.37 -83.22 19.41
C SER A 11 -35.47 -82.60 20.30
N ALA A 12 -36.72 -82.81 19.88
CA ALA A 12 -37.96 -82.68 20.67
C ALA A 12 -38.51 -84.10 20.92
N PRO A 13 -39.70 -84.34 21.53
CA PRO A 13 -40.60 -83.52 22.37
C PRO A 13 -41.06 -84.27 23.65
N VAL A 14 -41.98 -83.70 24.47
CA VAL A 14 -43.28 -84.33 24.90
C VAL A 14 -43.89 -83.63 26.13
N LYS A 15 -45.21 -83.47 26.03
CA LYS A 15 -46.25 -82.92 26.93
C LYS A 15 -46.24 -83.39 28.39
N LYS A 16 -46.80 -82.57 29.28
CA LYS A 16 -47.91 -82.96 30.19
C LYS A 16 -48.56 -81.74 30.87
N THR A 17 -49.89 -81.77 30.94
CA THR A 17 -50.74 -80.80 31.62
C THR A 17 -51.47 -81.45 32.81
N VAL A 18 -51.87 -80.58 33.75
CA VAL A 18 -52.97 -80.66 34.73
C VAL A 18 -52.74 -81.39 36.08
N ARG A 19 -52.81 -80.62 37.19
CA ARG A 19 -53.89 -80.78 38.20
C ARG A 19 -53.93 -79.67 39.27
N LYS A 20 -55.16 -79.21 39.53
CA LYS A 20 -55.59 -78.30 40.62
C LYS A 20 -55.58 -79.02 41.98
N LYS A 21 -55.38 -78.27 43.08
CA LYS A 21 -55.93 -78.57 44.41
C LYS A 21 -56.43 -77.29 45.09
N ALA A 22 -57.54 -77.45 45.81
CA ALA A 22 -58.40 -76.43 46.42
C ALA A 22 -57.95 -76.07 47.87
N PRO A 23 -58.64 -75.15 48.58
CA PRO A 23 -58.04 -74.11 49.45
C PRO A 23 -58.00 -74.45 50.95
N LYS A 24 -57.20 -73.71 51.74
CA LYS A 24 -57.35 -73.58 53.20
C LYS A 24 -56.93 -72.20 53.76
N ALA A 25 -57.93 -71.54 54.34
CA ALA A 25 -57.99 -70.69 55.53
C ALA A 25 -56.92 -69.60 55.82
N ASN A 26 -57.45 -68.38 55.99
CA ASN A 26 -56.80 -67.14 56.39
C ASN A 26 -56.15 -67.16 57.78
N LYS A 27 -54.94 -66.59 57.86
CA LYS A 27 -54.37 -65.94 59.06
C LYS A 27 -54.13 -64.45 58.74
N PRO A 28 -54.24 -63.55 59.73
CA PRO A 28 -54.48 -62.13 59.48
C PRO A 28 -53.26 -61.44 58.87
N LYS A 29 -53.45 -60.76 57.75
CA LYS A 29 -52.43 -59.90 57.14
C LYS A 29 -52.31 -58.61 57.95
N LYS A 30 -51.15 -58.41 58.60
CA LYS A 30 -50.64 -57.06 58.91
C LYS A 30 -50.60 -56.24 57.60
N PRO A 31 -50.88 -54.93 57.64
CA PRO A 31 -50.87 -54.11 56.44
C PRO A 31 -49.47 -54.16 55.82
N LYS A 32 -49.37 -54.68 54.60
CA LYS A 32 -48.19 -54.44 53.75
C LYS A 32 -48.18 -52.94 53.49
N GLY A 33 -47.40 -52.20 54.27
CA GLY A 33 -47.02 -50.84 53.92
C GLY A 33 -46.54 -50.87 52.48
N GLY A 34 -47.27 -50.19 51.60
CA GLY A 34 -46.93 -50.10 50.19
C GLY A 34 -45.47 -49.70 50.09
N ARG A 35 -44.66 -50.52 49.43
CA ARG A 35 -43.34 -50.09 48.97
C ARG A 35 -43.61 -48.89 48.08
N SER A 36 -43.35 -47.74 48.67
CA SER A 36 -43.75 -46.43 48.18
C SER A 36 -43.26 -46.27 46.75
N TRP A 37 -44.19 -46.22 45.81
CA TRP A 37 -43.96 -45.90 44.40
C TRP A 37 -43.13 -44.61 44.27
N LEU A 38 -43.23 -43.69 45.24
CA LEU A 38 -42.38 -42.50 45.36
C LEU A 38 -40.90 -42.83 45.60
N LYS A 39 -40.54 -43.87 46.37
CA LYS A 39 -39.12 -44.26 46.55
C LYS A 39 -38.52 -44.83 45.27
N THR A 40 -39.30 -45.55 44.48
CA THR A 40 -38.87 -46.08 43.18
C THR A 40 -38.75 -44.97 42.14
N LEU A 41 -39.71 -44.04 42.09
CA LEU A 41 -39.65 -42.82 41.27
C LEU A 41 -38.48 -41.91 41.63
N TRP A 42 -38.19 -41.77 42.92
CA TRP A 42 -37.06 -40.98 43.41
C TRP A 42 -35.72 -41.65 43.07
N GLY A 43 -35.63 -42.98 43.18
CA GLY A 43 -34.45 -43.73 42.74
C GLY A 43 -34.21 -43.70 41.23
N ILE A 44 -35.27 -43.69 40.42
CA ILE A 44 -35.18 -43.51 38.95
C ILE A 44 -34.78 -42.07 38.63
N SER A 45 -35.43 -41.05 39.23
CA SER A 45 -35.07 -39.64 39.05
C SER A 45 -33.62 -39.35 39.45
N TRP A 46 -33.15 -39.94 40.56
CA TRP A 46 -31.76 -39.78 41.00
C TRP A 46 -30.78 -40.38 39.99
N LYS A 47 -31.03 -41.60 39.51
CA LYS A 47 -30.18 -42.25 38.49
C LYS A 47 -30.19 -41.50 37.16
N VAL A 48 -31.37 -41.02 36.72
CA VAL A 48 -31.50 -40.20 35.52
C VAL A 48 -30.79 -38.86 35.69
N GLY A 49 -30.91 -38.22 36.85
CA GLY A 49 -30.21 -36.98 37.19
C GLY A 49 -28.69 -37.17 37.17
N LEU A 50 -28.20 -38.27 37.75
CA LEU A 50 -26.77 -38.59 37.80
C LEU A 50 -26.21 -38.93 36.41
N ALA A 51 -26.96 -39.67 35.59
CA ALA A 51 -26.61 -39.92 34.19
C ALA A 51 -26.61 -38.61 33.36
N THR A 52 -27.60 -37.75 33.56
CA THR A 52 -27.69 -36.44 32.89
C THR A 52 -26.52 -35.54 33.29
N PHE A 53 -26.18 -35.52 34.58
CA PHE A 53 -25.01 -34.80 35.08
C PHE A 53 -23.71 -35.32 34.47
N ALA A 54 -23.53 -36.65 34.41
CA ALA A 54 -22.36 -37.25 33.77
C ALA A 54 -22.27 -36.88 32.28
N VAL A 55 -23.40 -36.88 31.55
CA VAL A 55 -23.45 -36.43 30.15
C VAL A 55 -23.11 -34.95 30.03
N LEU A 56 -23.64 -34.09 30.91
CA LEU A 56 -23.32 -32.66 30.91
C LEU A 56 -21.84 -32.41 31.19
N VAL A 57 -21.24 -33.13 32.13
CA VAL A 57 -19.79 -33.07 32.41
C VAL A 57 -18.99 -33.50 31.19
N PHE A 58 -19.36 -34.61 30.54
CA PHE A 58 -18.69 -35.07 29.32
C PHE A 58 -18.80 -34.04 28.18
N VAL A 59 -19.99 -33.48 27.97
CA VAL A 59 -20.21 -32.39 27.01
C VAL A 59 -19.40 -31.16 27.40
N GLY A 60 -19.32 -30.84 28.69
CA GLY A 60 -18.51 -29.76 29.23
C GLY A 60 -17.04 -29.92 28.89
N ILE A 61 -16.46 -31.09 29.16
CA ILE A 61 -15.06 -31.42 28.81
C ILE A 61 -14.83 -31.33 27.30
N TYR A 62 -15.77 -31.81 26.49
CA TYR A 62 -15.69 -31.69 25.03
C TYR A 62 -15.72 -30.22 24.58
N LEU A 63 -16.70 -29.43 25.04
CA LEU A 63 -16.83 -28.01 24.70
C LEU A 63 -15.63 -27.20 25.20
N ASP A 64 -15.11 -27.55 26.36
CA ASP A 64 -13.92 -26.98 26.96
C ASP A 64 -12.68 -27.21 26.08
N SER A 65 -12.51 -28.44 25.56
CA SER A 65 -11.47 -28.74 24.58
C SER A 65 -11.65 -27.94 23.28
N VAL A 66 -12.87 -27.76 22.79
CA VAL A 66 -13.16 -26.96 21.59
C VAL A 66 -12.85 -25.48 21.83
N VAL A 67 -13.25 -24.93 22.98
CA VAL A 67 -12.95 -23.55 23.39
C VAL A 67 -11.45 -23.35 23.50
N LYS A 68 -10.74 -24.27 24.16
CA LYS A 68 -9.28 -24.24 24.32
C LYS A 68 -8.57 -24.23 22.98
N GLN A 69 -8.92 -25.17 22.09
CA GLN A 69 -8.32 -25.25 20.75
C GLN A 69 -8.52 -23.96 19.94
N ARG A 70 -9.67 -23.30 20.09
CA ARG A 70 -9.99 -22.06 19.35
C ARG A 70 -9.33 -20.82 19.94
N PHE A 71 -9.27 -20.66 21.26
CA PHE A 71 -8.77 -19.45 21.93
C PHE A 71 -7.27 -19.47 22.25
N GLU A 72 -6.68 -20.64 22.52
CA GLU A 72 -5.22 -20.77 22.69
C GLU A 72 -4.50 -20.89 21.34
N GLY A 73 -5.21 -21.32 20.30
CA GLY A 73 -4.75 -21.26 18.92
C GLY A 73 -4.94 -19.87 18.29
N GLN A 74 -4.87 -19.85 16.96
CA GLN A 74 -5.16 -18.65 16.20
C GLN A 74 -6.68 -18.39 16.17
N LEU A 75 -7.14 -17.46 17.02
CA LEU A 75 -8.57 -17.13 17.16
C LEU A 75 -9.21 -16.63 15.86
N PHE A 76 -8.44 -15.87 15.08
CA PHE A 76 -8.84 -15.26 13.82
C PHE A 76 -7.75 -15.49 12.76
N GLU A 77 -8.15 -15.74 11.52
CA GLU A 77 -7.24 -15.54 10.38
C GLU A 77 -7.09 -14.03 10.19
N LEU A 78 -5.91 -13.50 10.54
CA LEU A 78 -5.68 -12.07 10.56
C LEU A 78 -5.01 -11.66 9.25
N PRO A 79 -5.60 -10.73 8.50
CA PRO A 79 -5.02 -10.32 7.25
C PRO A 79 -3.72 -9.56 7.48
N THR A 80 -2.82 -9.62 6.50
CA THR A 80 -1.62 -8.81 6.52
C THR A 80 -1.98 -7.36 6.20
N VAL A 81 -1.70 -6.43 7.12
CA VAL A 81 -2.00 -5.01 6.96
C VAL A 81 -0.83 -4.32 6.29
N VAL A 82 -1.10 -3.60 5.20
CA VAL A 82 -0.09 -2.91 4.40
C VAL A 82 -0.15 -1.40 4.62
N TYR A 83 0.98 -0.82 4.99
CA TYR A 83 1.16 0.61 5.23
C TYR A 83 2.08 1.25 4.17
N ALA A 84 1.85 2.53 3.88
CA ALA A 84 2.70 3.38 3.05
C ALA A 84 4.05 3.67 3.72
N ARG A 85 4.87 4.54 3.11
CA ARG A 85 6.08 5.06 3.75
C ARG A 85 5.74 5.83 5.03
N ILE A 86 6.65 5.77 6.00
CA ILE A 86 6.65 6.67 7.16
C ILE A 86 7.32 7.98 6.71
N LEU A 87 6.62 9.11 6.83
CA LEU A 87 7.25 10.42 6.65
C LEU A 87 7.94 10.81 7.95
N THR A 88 9.25 11.03 7.90
CA THR A 88 10.01 11.63 9.01
C THR A 88 10.34 13.05 8.59
N LEU A 89 9.98 14.01 9.44
CA LEU A 89 10.24 15.43 9.26
C LEU A 89 11.36 15.85 10.21
N GLU A 90 12.36 16.53 9.68
CA GLU A 90 13.52 17.03 10.43
C GLU A 90 13.74 18.52 10.14
N PRO A 91 14.19 19.32 11.13
CA PRO A 91 14.67 20.68 10.88
C PRO A 91 15.78 20.68 9.82
N GLY A 92 15.61 21.48 8.76
CA GLY A 92 16.50 21.57 7.61
C GLY A 92 16.01 20.81 6.37
N ASP A 93 14.92 20.04 6.47
CA ASP A 93 14.34 19.35 5.31
C ASP A 93 13.88 20.33 4.23
N ASP A 94 14.26 20.04 2.97
CA ASP A 94 13.78 20.69 1.75
C ASP A 94 12.35 20.20 1.42
N ILE A 95 11.42 20.44 2.35
CA ILE A 95 10.00 20.14 2.24
C ILE A 95 9.18 21.40 2.49
N SER A 96 8.31 21.72 1.54
CA SER A 96 7.47 22.91 1.63
C SER A 96 6.25 22.68 2.54
N LEU A 97 5.71 23.78 3.10
CA LEU A 97 4.44 23.77 3.83
C LEU A 97 3.31 23.14 3.00
N LYS A 98 3.29 23.38 1.69
CA LYS A 98 2.29 22.81 0.78
C LYS A 98 2.43 21.30 0.63
N GLU A 99 3.65 20.78 0.56
CA GLU A 99 3.89 19.33 0.52
C GLU A 99 3.44 18.64 1.80
N VAL A 100 3.75 19.20 2.98
CA VAL A 100 3.25 18.65 4.26
C VAL A 100 1.72 18.69 4.31
N ARG A 101 1.08 19.75 3.82
CA ARG A 101 -0.39 19.80 3.72
C ARG A 101 -0.95 18.72 2.79
N ASN A 102 -0.33 18.50 1.63
CA ASN A 102 -0.75 17.44 0.72
C ASN A 102 -0.63 16.06 1.39
N GLU A 103 0.43 15.82 2.17
CA GLU A 103 0.59 14.59 2.95
C GLU A 103 -0.57 14.44 3.95
N LEU A 104 -0.81 15.45 4.78
CA LEU A 104 -1.89 15.47 5.78
C LEU A 104 -3.27 15.24 5.13
N ASP A 105 -3.54 15.87 3.98
CA ASP A 105 -4.79 15.72 3.24
C ASP A 105 -4.97 14.28 2.74
N VAL A 106 -3.92 13.62 2.23
CA VAL A 106 -3.98 12.23 1.77
C VAL A 106 -4.14 11.25 2.95
N LEU A 107 -3.69 11.63 4.15
CA LEU A 107 -3.89 10.90 5.41
C LEU A 107 -5.24 11.23 6.09
N ASN A 108 -6.11 12.00 5.43
CA ASN A 108 -7.40 12.43 5.97
C ASN A 108 -7.29 13.18 7.32
N TYR A 109 -6.23 13.97 7.50
CA TYR A 109 -6.20 14.94 8.61
C TYR A 109 -7.27 16.02 8.38
N ARG A 110 -7.92 16.44 9.45
CA ARG A 110 -8.98 17.46 9.41
C ARG A 110 -8.38 18.84 9.64
N LYS A 111 -8.58 19.75 8.70
CA LYS A 111 -8.20 21.15 8.88
C LYS A 111 -9.21 21.86 9.79
N VAL A 112 -8.75 22.39 10.91
CA VAL A 112 -9.55 23.13 11.91
C VAL A 112 -8.88 24.46 12.27
N SER A 113 -9.59 25.33 12.99
CA SER A 113 -9.02 26.59 13.49
C SER A 113 -8.05 26.37 14.65
N GLN A 114 -8.40 25.46 15.58
CA GLN A 114 -7.62 25.10 16.76
C GLN A 114 -7.64 23.57 16.91
N PRO A 115 -6.50 22.88 16.70
CA PRO A 115 -6.40 21.44 16.88
C PRO A 115 -6.59 21.07 18.35
N HIS A 116 -7.53 20.16 18.63
CA HIS A 116 -7.76 19.62 19.97
C HIS A 116 -7.70 18.10 20.02
N TYR A 117 -7.90 17.43 18.88
CA TYR A 117 -7.92 15.98 18.80
C TYR A 117 -6.88 15.43 17.81
N PRO A 118 -6.41 14.18 18.00
CA PRO A 118 -5.56 13.51 17.03
C PRO A 118 -6.16 13.51 15.61
N GLY A 119 -5.30 13.63 14.61
CA GLY A 119 -5.73 13.72 13.22
C GLY A 119 -6.27 15.10 12.82
N GLU A 120 -6.05 16.13 13.63
CA GLU A 120 -6.39 17.52 13.31
C GLU A 120 -5.16 18.37 13.04
N TYR A 121 -5.31 19.38 12.19
CA TYR A 121 -4.28 20.37 11.95
C TYR A 121 -4.86 21.76 11.68
N SER A 122 -4.09 22.80 11.98
CA SER A 122 -4.29 24.16 11.52
C SER A 122 -3.07 24.59 10.71
N SER A 123 -3.24 25.57 9.82
CA SER A 123 -2.13 26.01 8.98
C SER A 123 -2.28 27.48 8.60
N SER A 124 -1.17 28.21 8.71
CA SER A 124 -0.97 29.59 8.27
C SER A 124 -0.07 29.63 7.02
N SER A 125 0.45 30.80 6.66
CA SER A 125 1.41 30.94 5.56
C SER A 125 2.81 30.40 5.89
N THR A 126 3.18 30.31 7.17
CA THR A 126 4.53 29.93 7.62
C THR A 126 4.54 28.83 8.67
N LYS A 127 3.38 28.36 9.13
CA LYS A 127 3.30 27.36 10.20
C LYS A 127 2.20 26.33 9.95
N ILE A 128 2.41 25.13 10.47
CA ILE A 128 1.40 24.08 10.63
C ILE A 128 1.39 23.64 12.08
N GLU A 129 0.25 23.74 12.73
CA GLU A 129 0.01 23.08 14.02
C GLU A 129 -0.71 21.77 13.74
N LEU A 130 -0.26 20.65 14.32
CA LEU A 130 -0.94 19.38 14.17
C LEU A 130 -0.90 18.57 15.46
N ILE A 131 -1.90 17.69 15.63
CA ILE A 131 -1.88 16.62 16.61
C ILE A 131 -1.74 15.31 15.84
N ARG A 132 -0.51 14.79 15.78
CA ARG A 132 -0.16 13.54 15.11
C ARG A 132 -0.82 12.36 15.84
N ARG A 133 -1.33 11.37 15.11
CA ARG A 133 -2.06 10.22 15.67
C ARG A 133 -1.17 9.25 16.46
N PRO A 134 -1.68 8.59 17.52
CA PRO A 134 -0.93 7.50 18.13
C PRO A 134 -0.72 6.37 17.11
N PHE A 135 0.46 5.76 17.11
CA PHE A 135 0.79 4.70 16.16
C PHE A 135 1.85 3.75 16.72
N GLU A 136 1.73 2.47 16.39
CA GLU A 136 2.73 1.44 16.69
C GLU A 136 3.74 1.32 15.55
N PHE A 137 4.86 2.03 15.67
CA PHE A 137 5.99 1.93 14.74
C PHE A 137 6.76 0.63 14.96
N THR A 138 7.68 0.32 14.04
CA THR A 138 8.51 -0.91 14.10
C THR A 138 9.41 -0.98 15.32
N ASP A 139 9.76 0.16 15.91
CA ASP A 139 10.60 0.32 17.10
C ASP A 139 9.80 0.53 18.40
N GLY A 140 8.46 0.58 18.31
CA GLY A 140 7.58 0.66 19.48
C GLY A 140 6.37 1.60 19.30
N PRO A 141 5.44 1.58 20.28
CA PRO A 141 4.30 2.49 20.30
C PRO A 141 4.75 3.92 20.56
N GLU A 142 4.25 4.86 19.77
CA GLU A 142 4.29 6.29 20.09
C GLU A 142 2.87 6.82 20.32
N PRO A 143 2.64 7.58 21.41
CA PRO A 143 1.38 8.28 21.61
C PRO A 143 1.19 9.39 20.57
N ASP A 144 0.05 10.06 20.63
CA ASP A 144 -0.17 11.29 19.90
C ASP A 144 0.89 12.36 20.21
N ARG A 145 1.08 13.28 19.27
CA ARG A 145 2.06 14.36 19.38
C ARG A 145 1.47 15.69 18.93
N HIS A 146 1.32 16.63 19.84
CA HIS A 146 0.96 18.01 19.53
C HIS A 146 2.22 18.83 19.20
N ALA A 147 2.35 19.22 17.94
CA ALA A 147 3.54 19.89 17.42
C ALA A 147 3.21 21.09 16.53
N MET A 148 4.11 22.06 16.53
CA MET A 148 4.11 23.22 15.64
C MET A 148 5.32 23.15 14.71
N LEU A 149 5.06 23.12 13.41
CA LEU A 149 6.05 23.14 12.34
C LEU A 149 6.22 24.56 11.80
N TYR A 150 7.47 25.01 11.65
CA TYR A 150 7.81 26.35 11.17
C TYR A 150 8.53 26.25 9.83
N PHE A 151 8.05 27.01 8.84
CA PHE A 151 8.56 26.99 7.47
C PHE A 151 9.02 28.36 7.01
N ASP A 152 10.00 28.35 6.10
CA ASP A 152 10.40 29.52 5.32
C ASP A 152 10.56 29.15 3.82
N GLN A 153 11.31 29.95 3.05
CA GLN A 153 11.55 29.69 1.63
C GLN A 153 12.48 28.50 1.36
N SER A 154 13.27 28.08 2.34
CA SER A 154 14.22 26.98 2.25
C SER A 154 13.69 25.64 2.74
N GLY A 155 12.53 25.63 3.42
CA GLY A 155 11.85 24.40 3.85
C GLY A 155 11.42 24.44 5.31
N LEU A 156 11.42 23.28 5.96
CA LEU A 156 11.07 23.11 7.36
C LEU A 156 12.24 23.54 8.25
N GLN A 157 12.06 24.58 9.06
CA GLN A 157 13.15 25.16 9.87
C GLN A 157 13.17 24.67 11.31
N ARG A 158 12.00 24.40 11.89
CA ARG A 158 11.88 24.08 13.31
C ARG A 158 10.62 23.27 13.58
N ILE A 159 10.75 22.32 14.51
CA ILE A 159 9.65 21.53 15.04
C ILE A 159 9.60 21.80 16.54
N GLN A 160 8.50 22.37 17.01
CA GLN A 160 8.30 22.67 18.43
C GLN A 160 7.26 21.73 19.03
N SER A 161 7.55 21.17 20.20
CA SER A 161 6.54 20.44 20.98
C SER A 161 5.61 21.43 21.69
N LEU A 162 4.31 21.18 21.64
CA LEU A 162 3.30 21.94 22.38
C LEU A 162 2.90 21.24 23.70
N GLU A 163 3.30 19.97 23.88
CA GLU A 163 3.12 19.19 25.11
C GLU A 163 4.21 19.49 26.15
N LYS A 164 5.46 19.57 25.69
CA LYS A 164 6.64 19.78 26.53
C LYS A 164 7.39 21.01 26.03
N LYS A 165 7.91 21.82 26.95
CA LYS A 165 8.74 22.97 26.58
C LYS A 165 10.02 22.48 25.91
N GLY A 166 10.12 22.63 24.59
CA GLY A 166 11.32 22.31 23.83
C GLY A 166 11.07 22.10 22.34
N ASP A 167 12.16 22.03 21.59
CA ASP A 167 12.16 21.68 20.18
C ASP A 167 12.38 20.17 20.00
N LEU A 168 11.78 19.63 18.95
CA LEU A 168 11.94 18.25 18.53
C LEU A 168 12.99 18.18 17.43
N GLY A 169 13.91 17.22 17.52
CA GLY A 169 14.88 16.95 16.46
C GLY A 169 14.24 16.30 15.22
N TYR A 170 13.11 15.62 15.40
CA TYR A 170 12.34 15.03 14.31
C TYR A 170 10.87 14.83 14.72
N LEU A 171 9.99 14.66 13.74
CA LEU A 171 8.61 14.23 13.92
C LEU A 171 8.25 13.17 12.88
N ARG A 172 7.80 12.00 13.33
CA ARG A 172 7.26 10.95 12.44
C ARG A 172 5.76 11.14 12.25
N ILE A 173 5.31 11.14 11.01
CA ILE A 173 3.88 11.05 10.67
C ILE A 173 3.54 9.57 10.49
N GLU A 174 2.42 9.14 11.06
CA GLU A 174 1.95 7.77 10.95
C GLU A 174 1.69 7.38 9.48
N PRO A 175 2.06 6.18 9.04
CA PRO A 175 1.90 5.82 7.64
C PRO A 175 0.44 5.53 7.29
N LYS A 176 0.04 5.91 6.08
CA LYS A 176 -1.30 5.60 5.56
C LYS A 176 -1.50 4.08 5.40
N MET A 177 -2.59 3.55 5.93
CA MET A 177 -3.03 2.19 5.62
C MET A 177 -3.46 2.11 4.15
N LEU A 178 -2.77 1.29 3.36
CA LEU A 178 -3.04 1.11 1.93
C LEU A 178 -4.07 0.02 1.66
N GLY A 179 -4.16 -0.95 2.56
CA GLY A 179 -5.10 -2.05 2.46
C GLY A 179 -4.63 -3.28 3.22
N MET A 180 -5.23 -4.41 2.87
CA MET A 180 -4.99 -5.69 3.51
C MET A 180 -4.73 -6.76 2.43
N LEU A 181 -3.85 -7.71 2.75
CA LEU A 181 -3.60 -8.92 1.96
C LEU A 181 -4.22 -10.10 2.71
N GLU A 182 -5.19 -10.74 2.07
CA GLU A 182 -6.06 -11.72 2.72
C GLU A 182 -5.91 -13.09 2.07
N LYS A 183 -6.04 -14.14 2.87
CA LYS A 183 -6.07 -15.53 2.39
C LYS A 183 -7.49 -15.93 1.97
N ASN A 184 -8.49 -15.55 2.75
CA ASN A 184 -9.91 -15.74 2.47
C ASN A 184 -10.60 -14.38 2.26
N LYS A 185 -11.48 -14.28 1.25
CA LYS A 185 -12.16 -13.02 0.89
C LYS A 185 -13.53 -12.87 1.55
N ASP A 186 -14.03 -13.89 2.24
CA ASP A 186 -15.40 -13.84 2.76
C ASP A 186 -15.54 -12.93 3.98
N GLU A 187 -14.48 -12.79 4.80
CA GLU A 187 -14.48 -11.99 6.03
C GLU A 187 -13.21 -11.16 6.17
N GLN A 188 -13.36 -9.90 6.57
CA GLN A 188 -12.28 -8.96 6.80
C GLN A 188 -12.31 -8.42 8.23
N ARG A 189 -11.13 -8.31 8.83
CA ARG A 189 -10.92 -7.79 10.18
C ARG A 189 -9.65 -6.97 10.26
N LEU A 190 -9.71 -5.86 10.99
CA LEU A 190 -8.53 -5.14 11.47
C LEU A 190 -8.42 -5.40 12.96
N PHE A 191 -7.53 -6.31 13.35
CA PHE A 191 -7.34 -6.65 14.76
C PHE A 191 -6.73 -5.48 15.52
N LEU A 192 -7.38 -5.12 16.62
CA LEU A 192 -6.91 -4.15 17.59
C LEU A 192 -6.91 -4.79 18.98
N ARG A 193 -5.89 -4.50 19.78
CA ARG A 193 -5.83 -4.87 21.20
C ARG A 193 -6.87 -4.07 21.99
N ARG A 194 -7.30 -4.60 23.14
CA ARG A 194 -8.28 -3.94 24.03
C ARG A 194 -7.92 -2.49 24.36
N GLU A 195 -6.64 -2.23 24.63
CA GLU A 195 -6.11 -0.91 25.00
C GLU A 195 -6.20 0.13 23.87
N GLN A 196 -6.33 -0.32 22.63
CA GLN A 196 -6.42 0.57 21.47
C GLN A 196 -7.86 1.07 21.22
N PHE A 197 -8.87 0.52 21.92
CA PHE A 197 -10.26 0.97 21.80
C PHE A 197 -10.56 2.11 22.79
N PRO A 198 -11.27 3.18 22.36
CA PRO A 198 -11.64 4.26 23.27
C PRO A 198 -12.54 3.78 24.41
N GLU A 199 -12.23 4.15 25.66
CA GLU A 199 -13.02 3.75 26.84
C GLU A 199 -14.49 4.18 26.74
N VAL A 200 -14.77 5.37 26.21
CA VAL A 200 -16.14 5.86 26.00
C VAL A 200 -16.95 4.93 25.07
N MET A 201 -16.30 4.27 24.10
CA MET A 201 -16.96 3.26 23.26
C MET A 201 -17.29 2.00 24.04
N ILE A 202 -16.39 1.58 24.92
CA ILE A 202 -16.58 0.42 25.78
C ILE A 202 -17.76 0.67 26.71
N ASP A 203 -17.82 1.83 27.34
CA ASP A 203 -18.96 2.24 28.16
C ASP A 203 -20.26 2.24 27.36
N ALA A 204 -20.25 2.78 26.14
CA ALA A 204 -21.41 2.75 25.24
C ALA A 204 -21.88 1.32 24.95
N LEU A 205 -20.95 0.41 24.68
CA LEU A 205 -21.23 -1.00 24.41
C LEU A 205 -21.81 -1.69 25.65
N LEU A 206 -21.19 -1.54 26.82
CA LEU A 206 -21.64 -2.15 28.07
C LEU A 206 -23.01 -1.62 28.50
N VAL A 207 -23.23 -0.30 28.44
CA VAL A 207 -24.51 0.31 28.80
C VAL A 207 -25.66 -0.18 27.92
N THR A 208 -25.37 -0.47 26.66
CA THR A 208 -26.34 -0.88 25.64
C THR A 208 -26.60 -2.39 25.62
N GLU A 209 -25.54 -3.20 25.65
CA GLU A 209 -25.62 -4.64 25.42
C GLU A 209 -25.52 -5.46 26.72
N ASP A 210 -24.65 -5.07 27.67
CA ASP A 210 -24.41 -5.86 28.90
C ASP A 210 -23.85 -5.05 30.08
N ARG A 211 -24.73 -4.43 30.85
CA ARG A 211 -24.37 -3.49 31.94
C ARG A 211 -23.59 -4.14 33.09
N SER A 212 -23.80 -5.44 33.30
CA SER A 212 -23.22 -6.20 34.40
C SER A 212 -22.08 -7.10 33.92
N PHE A 213 -21.50 -6.82 32.74
CA PHE A 213 -20.53 -7.69 32.08
C PHE A 213 -19.39 -8.16 33.00
N TYR A 214 -18.78 -7.25 33.76
CA TYR A 214 -17.68 -7.57 34.68
C TYR A 214 -18.12 -8.28 35.98
N GLN A 215 -19.42 -8.40 36.24
CA GLN A 215 -19.97 -8.89 37.51
C GLN A 215 -20.53 -10.32 37.43
N HIS A 216 -20.87 -10.81 36.24
CA HIS A 216 -21.44 -12.15 36.06
C HIS A 216 -20.45 -13.11 35.40
N ASP A 217 -20.63 -14.42 35.58
CA ASP A 217 -19.73 -15.44 35.01
C ASP A 217 -20.24 -15.93 33.64
N GLY A 218 -20.26 -15.06 32.63
CA GLY A 218 -20.66 -15.40 31.26
C GLY A 218 -22.17 -15.45 30.99
N VAL A 219 -23.01 -15.73 31.99
CA VAL A 219 -24.47 -15.69 31.88
C VAL A 219 -25.04 -14.82 33.01
N SER A 220 -26.01 -13.96 32.72
CA SER A 220 -26.65 -13.10 33.72
C SER A 220 -28.09 -13.54 34.02
N PRO A 221 -28.34 -14.24 35.15
CA PRO A 221 -29.69 -14.63 35.56
C PRO A 221 -30.62 -13.41 35.73
N ILE A 222 -30.07 -12.30 36.22
CA ILE A 222 -30.80 -11.03 36.41
C ILE A 222 -31.22 -10.47 35.05
N ALA A 223 -30.35 -10.49 34.03
CA ALA A 223 -30.70 -10.03 32.69
C ALA A 223 -31.77 -10.91 32.03
N ILE A 224 -31.69 -12.23 32.21
CA ILE A 224 -32.68 -13.18 31.71
C ILE A 224 -34.04 -12.94 32.36
N ALA A 225 -34.10 -12.85 33.69
CA ALA A 225 -35.34 -12.60 34.43
C ALA A 225 -35.97 -11.25 34.04
N ARG A 226 -35.16 -10.19 33.92
CA ARG A 226 -35.60 -8.86 33.49
C ARG A 226 -36.18 -8.89 32.08
N ALA A 227 -35.49 -9.54 31.15
CA ALA A 227 -35.96 -9.68 29.77
C ALA A 227 -37.25 -10.50 29.69
N LEU A 228 -37.37 -11.58 30.48
CA LEU A 228 -38.59 -12.38 30.56
C LEU A 228 -39.79 -11.53 30.99
N VAL A 229 -39.66 -10.78 32.10
CA VAL A 229 -40.73 -9.91 32.62
C VAL A 229 -41.14 -8.85 31.58
N ALA A 230 -40.16 -8.20 30.95
CA ALA A 230 -40.42 -7.18 29.93
C ALA A 230 -41.14 -7.76 28.69
N ASN A 231 -40.71 -8.94 28.22
CA ASN A 231 -41.30 -9.60 27.05
C ASN A 231 -42.72 -10.12 27.31
N VAL A 232 -42.97 -10.66 28.51
CA VAL A 232 -44.31 -11.08 28.94
C VAL A 232 -45.25 -9.87 29.00
N LYS A 233 -44.81 -8.77 29.61
CA LYS A 233 -45.61 -7.53 29.70
C LYS A 233 -45.94 -6.93 28.32
N ALA A 234 -45.02 -7.05 27.37
CA ALA A 234 -45.19 -6.49 26.02
C ALA A 234 -45.87 -7.42 25.02
N GLY A 235 -46.14 -8.69 25.37
CA GLY A 235 -46.75 -9.69 24.49
C GLY A 235 -45.89 -10.08 23.27
N ARG A 236 -44.64 -9.60 23.19
CA ARG A 236 -43.67 -9.88 22.12
C ARG A 236 -42.26 -9.76 22.65
N THR A 237 -41.27 -10.26 21.90
CA THR A 237 -39.86 -10.07 22.28
C THR A 237 -39.46 -8.61 22.04
N VAL A 238 -39.25 -7.86 23.12
CA VAL A 238 -38.85 -6.44 23.11
C VAL A 238 -37.42 -6.27 23.64
N GLN A 239 -37.01 -7.08 24.62
CA GLN A 239 -35.70 -7.02 25.25
C GLN A 239 -34.98 -8.37 25.21
N GLY A 240 -33.68 -8.35 24.90
CA GLY A 240 -32.80 -9.51 24.94
C GLY A 240 -32.18 -9.69 26.32
N GLY A 241 -32.08 -10.94 26.79
CA GLY A 241 -31.38 -11.30 28.03
C GLY A 241 -30.01 -11.93 27.80
N SER A 242 -29.38 -11.71 26.64
CA SER A 242 -28.10 -12.33 26.29
C SER A 242 -26.92 -11.46 26.68
N THR A 243 -25.89 -12.04 27.26
CA THR A 243 -24.64 -11.36 27.65
C THR A 243 -23.69 -11.20 26.46
N LEU A 244 -22.65 -10.36 26.60
CA LEU A 244 -21.60 -10.24 25.59
C LEU A 244 -20.86 -11.58 25.38
N THR A 245 -20.55 -12.30 26.46
CA THR A 245 -19.90 -13.62 26.38
C THR A 245 -20.77 -14.64 25.64
N GLN A 246 -22.10 -14.59 25.81
CA GLN A 246 -23.04 -15.42 25.04
C GLN A 246 -23.07 -15.04 23.55
N GLN A 247 -23.09 -13.75 23.24
CA GLN A 247 -23.02 -13.30 21.84
C GLN A 247 -21.70 -13.71 21.17
N LEU A 248 -20.58 -13.63 21.88
CA LEU A 248 -19.26 -14.10 21.44
C LEU A 248 -19.29 -15.61 21.17
N ALA A 249 -19.81 -16.40 22.12
CA ALA A 249 -19.95 -17.85 21.98
C ALA A 249 -20.78 -18.23 20.74
N LYS A 250 -21.86 -17.48 20.48
CA LYS A 250 -22.71 -17.67 19.29
C LYS A 250 -21.92 -17.41 18.01
N ASN A 251 -21.19 -16.30 17.93
CA ASN A 251 -20.50 -15.91 16.69
C ASN A 251 -19.32 -16.85 16.37
N LEU A 252 -18.57 -17.29 17.38
CA LEU A 252 -17.35 -18.09 17.17
C LEU A 252 -17.58 -19.59 17.01
N PHE A 253 -18.62 -20.17 17.65
CA PHE A 253 -18.73 -21.63 17.78
C PHE A 253 -20.03 -22.24 17.25
N LEU A 254 -21.06 -21.44 16.97
CA LEU A 254 -22.40 -21.94 16.70
C LEU A 254 -22.92 -21.48 15.34
N SER A 255 -23.78 -22.30 14.72
CA SER A 255 -24.49 -21.94 13.50
C SER A 255 -25.59 -20.90 13.75
N SER A 256 -26.12 -20.30 12.68
CA SER A 256 -27.22 -19.33 12.73
C SER A 256 -28.61 -19.92 13.06
N ASP A 257 -28.71 -21.22 13.36
CA ASP A 257 -29.98 -21.93 13.53
C ASP A 257 -30.79 -21.43 14.73
N ARG A 258 -32.08 -21.17 14.57
CA ARG A 258 -32.93 -20.66 15.67
C ARG A 258 -33.52 -21.80 16.51
N THR A 259 -32.70 -22.47 17.33
CA THR A 259 -33.17 -23.52 18.25
C THR A 259 -32.89 -23.18 19.72
N LEU A 260 -33.76 -23.64 20.63
CA LEU A 260 -33.54 -23.53 22.08
C LEU A 260 -32.29 -24.29 22.52
N TRP A 261 -32.00 -25.43 21.88
CA TRP A 261 -30.80 -26.22 22.16
C TRP A 261 -29.51 -25.47 21.82
N ARG A 262 -29.48 -24.71 20.71
CA ARG A 262 -28.36 -23.80 20.43
C ARG A 262 -28.19 -22.78 21.56
N LYS A 263 -29.28 -22.23 22.10
CA LYS A 263 -29.21 -21.24 23.18
C LYS A 263 -28.67 -21.82 24.50
N VAL A 264 -28.98 -23.08 24.81
CA VAL A 264 -28.39 -23.79 25.96
C VAL A 264 -26.88 -24.02 25.74
N ARG A 265 -26.47 -24.45 24.54
CA ARG A 265 -25.04 -24.58 24.19
C ARG A 265 -24.30 -23.25 24.29
N GLU A 266 -24.89 -22.17 23.79
CA GLU A 266 -24.35 -20.81 23.88
C GLU A 266 -24.11 -20.39 25.33
N ALA A 267 -25.09 -20.64 26.21
CA ALA A 267 -24.94 -20.35 27.63
C ALA A 267 -23.82 -21.21 28.28
N TYR A 268 -23.73 -22.49 27.94
CA TYR A 268 -22.70 -23.37 28.52
C TYR A 268 -21.29 -22.99 28.05
N ILE A 269 -21.11 -22.72 26.76
CA ILE A 269 -19.84 -22.21 26.21
C ILE A 269 -19.49 -20.87 26.86
N ALA A 270 -20.46 -19.98 27.09
CA ALA A 270 -20.21 -18.70 27.75
C ALA A 270 -19.69 -18.86 29.19
N LEU A 271 -20.23 -19.80 29.97
CA LEU A 271 -19.70 -20.13 31.30
C LEU A 271 -18.24 -20.63 31.22
N ILE A 272 -17.93 -21.48 30.25
CA ILE A 272 -16.58 -22.03 30.04
C ILE A 272 -15.60 -20.92 29.64
N LEU A 273 -16.01 -20.02 28.73
CA LEU A 273 -15.20 -18.89 28.29
C LEU A 273 -14.85 -17.96 29.45
N ASP A 274 -15.83 -17.58 30.26
CA ASP A 274 -15.64 -16.68 31.41
C ASP A 274 -14.82 -17.31 32.54
N TYR A 275 -14.91 -18.63 32.71
CA TYR A 275 -14.07 -19.35 33.66
C TYR A 275 -12.59 -19.39 33.24
N ARG A 276 -12.31 -19.45 31.92
CA ARG A 276 -10.94 -19.62 31.40
C ARG A 276 -10.20 -18.33 31.08
N TYR A 277 -10.91 -17.30 30.63
CA TYR A 277 -10.30 -16.10 30.09
C TYR A 277 -10.76 -14.85 30.84
N SER A 278 -9.87 -13.86 30.95
CA SER A 278 -10.21 -12.59 31.57
C SER A 278 -11.30 -11.86 30.78
N LYS A 279 -12.07 -11.02 31.48
CA LYS A 279 -13.09 -10.16 30.89
C LYS A 279 -12.54 -9.30 29.75
N ASP A 280 -11.34 -8.76 29.92
CA ASP A 280 -10.69 -7.96 28.88
C ASP A 280 -10.37 -8.78 27.63
N ARG A 281 -9.93 -10.03 27.79
CA ARG A 281 -9.67 -10.91 26.63
C ARG A 281 -10.96 -11.29 25.91
N LEU A 282 -12.04 -11.53 26.64
CA LEU A 282 -13.36 -11.80 26.05
C LEU A 282 -13.92 -10.57 25.33
N LEU A 283 -13.76 -9.40 25.93
CA LEU A 283 -14.17 -8.13 25.34
C LEU A 283 -13.34 -7.82 24.09
N GLU A 284 -12.02 -8.00 24.12
CA GLU A 284 -11.15 -7.87 22.94
C GLU A 284 -11.58 -8.78 21.80
N ALA A 285 -11.83 -10.06 22.09
CA ALA A 285 -12.34 -11.02 21.10
C ALA A 285 -13.69 -10.54 20.53
N TYR A 286 -14.62 -10.09 21.37
CA TYR A 286 -15.91 -9.57 20.93
C TYR A 286 -15.80 -8.35 20.02
N LEU A 287 -14.97 -7.37 20.41
CA LEU A 287 -14.76 -6.12 19.68
C LEU A 287 -14.16 -6.34 18.29
N ASN A 288 -13.43 -7.44 18.08
CA ASN A 288 -12.85 -7.82 16.80
C ASN A 288 -13.72 -8.84 16.02
N GLU A 289 -14.65 -9.52 16.67
CA GLU A 289 -15.48 -10.57 16.07
C GLU A 289 -16.80 -10.06 15.49
N VAL A 290 -17.41 -9.06 16.10
CA VAL A 290 -18.77 -8.66 15.77
C VAL A 290 -18.92 -8.23 14.30
N TYR A 291 -19.89 -8.80 13.58
CA TYR A 291 -20.25 -8.36 12.24
C TYR A 291 -20.82 -6.94 12.32
N LEU A 292 -20.33 -6.01 11.50
CA LEU A 292 -20.77 -4.62 11.51
C LEU A 292 -21.14 -4.09 10.11
N GLY A 293 -20.85 -4.81 9.04
CA GLY A 293 -21.23 -4.35 7.71
C GLY A 293 -20.72 -5.22 6.59
N GLN A 294 -20.92 -4.75 5.36
CA GLN A 294 -20.47 -5.43 4.15
C GLN A 294 -19.72 -4.43 3.27
N SER A 295 -18.58 -4.85 2.72
CA SER A 295 -17.82 -4.13 1.70
C SER A 295 -17.77 -4.98 0.43
N GLY A 296 -18.64 -4.69 -0.53
CA GLY A 296 -18.78 -5.54 -1.73
C GLY A 296 -19.21 -6.96 -1.37
N GLY A 297 -18.38 -7.95 -1.72
CA GLY A 297 -18.61 -9.37 -1.40
C GLY A 297 -18.12 -9.79 -0.01
N GLU A 298 -17.50 -8.89 0.75
CA GLU A 298 -16.68 -9.23 1.91
C GLU A 298 -17.35 -8.73 3.21
N ALA A 299 -17.46 -9.60 4.21
CA ALA A 299 -18.07 -9.27 5.50
C ALA A 299 -17.10 -8.47 6.36
N VAL A 300 -17.54 -7.34 6.91
CA VAL A 300 -16.73 -6.46 7.74
C VAL A 300 -17.01 -6.75 9.21
N HIS A 301 -16.00 -7.28 9.88
CA HIS A 301 -16.05 -7.64 11.29
C HIS A 301 -15.12 -6.76 12.12
N GLY A 302 -15.56 -6.53 13.35
CA GLY A 302 -14.85 -5.75 14.34
C GLY A 302 -14.98 -4.24 14.17
N PHE A 303 -14.96 -3.53 15.29
CA PHE A 303 -15.14 -2.08 15.33
C PHE A 303 -13.98 -1.33 14.64
N GLY A 304 -12.76 -1.87 14.71
CA GLY A 304 -11.58 -1.29 14.08
C GLY A 304 -11.77 -1.12 12.57
N LEU A 305 -12.21 -2.16 11.87
CA LEU A 305 -12.43 -2.07 10.42
C LEU A 305 -13.69 -1.29 10.06
N ALA A 306 -14.75 -1.41 10.87
CA ALA A 306 -16.00 -0.67 10.68
C ALA A 306 -15.80 0.85 10.77
N SER A 307 -14.93 1.32 11.68
CA SER A 307 -14.57 2.75 11.77
C SER A 307 -14.03 3.29 10.44
N ARG A 308 -13.12 2.53 9.81
CA ARG A 308 -12.56 2.86 8.50
C ARG A 308 -13.59 2.77 7.39
N LEU A 309 -14.45 1.75 7.38
CA LEU A 309 -15.49 1.61 6.36
C LEU A 309 -16.49 2.78 6.38
N TYR A 310 -17.03 3.11 7.56
CA TYR A 310 -18.13 4.08 7.67
C TYR A 310 -17.66 5.52 7.75
N PHE A 311 -16.49 5.79 8.35
CA PHE A 311 -16.03 7.16 8.61
C PHE A 311 -14.68 7.50 7.96
N GLY A 312 -13.95 6.51 7.43
CA GLY A 312 -12.64 6.73 6.82
C GLY A 312 -11.56 7.11 7.84
N GLN A 313 -11.82 6.84 9.12
CA GLN A 313 -11.04 7.27 10.26
C GLN A 313 -10.68 6.06 11.14
N PRO A 314 -9.51 6.06 11.80
CA PRO A 314 -9.21 5.18 12.92
C PRO A 314 -10.25 5.32 14.03
N ILE A 315 -10.49 4.23 14.76
CA ILE A 315 -11.49 4.19 15.82
C ILE A 315 -11.24 5.19 16.95
N GLN A 316 -9.97 5.53 17.18
CA GLN A 316 -9.52 6.47 18.21
C GLN A 316 -9.92 7.91 17.93
N GLU A 317 -10.26 8.24 16.68
CA GLU A 317 -10.69 9.58 16.27
C GLU A 317 -12.20 9.73 16.21
N LEU A 318 -12.93 8.63 16.35
CA LEU A 318 -14.38 8.68 16.23
C LEU A 318 -14.97 9.45 17.41
N ARG A 319 -15.86 10.37 17.06
CA ARG A 319 -16.65 11.09 18.04
C ARG A 319 -17.64 10.17 18.72
N ILE A 320 -18.16 10.61 19.86
CA ILE A 320 -19.14 9.89 20.67
C ILE A 320 -20.37 9.49 19.84
N ASP A 321 -20.88 10.37 18.96
CA ASP A 321 -22.01 10.07 18.07
C ASP A 321 -21.71 8.96 17.05
N GLN A 322 -20.47 8.92 16.55
CA GLN A 322 -20.01 7.91 15.60
C GLN A 322 -19.75 6.55 16.28
N LEU A 323 -19.17 6.57 17.49
CA LEU A 323 -19.00 5.38 18.33
C LEU A 323 -20.36 4.78 18.71
N ALA A 324 -21.31 5.63 19.13
CA ALA A 324 -22.68 5.22 19.46
C ALA A 324 -23.41 4.63 18.25
N LEU A 325 -23.15 5.12 17.03
CA LEU A 325 -23.66 4.51 15.80
C LEU A 325 -23.15 3.07 15.63
N LEU A 326 -21.83 2.86 15.70
CA LEU A 326 -21.23 1.52 15.55
C LEU A 326 -21.75 0.55 16.61
N VAL A 327 -21.83 0.99 17.87
CA VAL A 327 -22.41 0.18 18.96
C VAL A 327 -23.88 -0.12 18.69
N GLY A 328 -24.65 0.87 18.23
CA GLY A 328 -26.06 0.70 17.90
C GLY A 328 -26.31 -0.34 16.80
N MET A 329 -25.37 -0.44 15.84
CA MET A 329 -25.43 -1.37 14.71
C MET A 329 -25.23 -2.84 15.11
N VAL A 330 -24.52 -3.14 16.19
CA VAL A 330 -24.28 -4.51 16.70
C VAL A 330 -25.55 -5.35 16.77
N LYS A 331 -26.66 -4.75 17.21
CA LYS A 331 -27.97 -5.43 17.30
C LYS A 331 -28.48 -5.97 15.96
N GLY A 332 -28.13 -5.32 14.85
CA GLY A 332 -28.59 -5.69 13.52
C GLY A 332 -27.90 -4.87 12.44
N PRO A 333 -26.68 -5.22 12.03
CA PRO A 333 -25.85 -4.39 11.15
C PRO A 333 -26.49 -4.09 9.79
N SER A 334 -27.15 -5.10 9.21
CA SER A 334 -27.88 -4.94 7.94
C SER A 334 -29.16 -4.11 8.07
N TYR A 335 -29.82 -4.17 9.23
CA TYR A 335 -31.07 -3.45 9.50
C TYR A 335 -30.83 -1.97 9.84
N TYR A 336 -29.77 -1.71 10.60
CA TYR A 336 -29.29 -0.37 10.99
C TYR A 336 -28.16 0.14 10.09
N ASN A 337 -28.08 -0.37 8.85
CA ASN A 337 -27.05 0.07 7.92
C ASN A 337 -27.24 1.56 7.58
N PRO A 338 -26.28 2.45 7.92
CA PRO A 338 -26.48 3.90 7.82
C PRO A 338 -26.49 4.42 6.37
N ILE A 339 -26.00 3.61 5.42
CA ILE A 339 -25.99 3.96 3.99
C ILE A 339 -27.37 3.65 3.38
N ARG A 340 -27.93 2.48 3.71
CA ARG A 340 -29.21 2.01 3.16
C ARG A 340 -30.42 2.56 3.92
N PHE A 341 -30.30 2.72 5.23
CA PHE A 341 -31.39 3.06 6.14
C PHE A 341 -30.96 4.13 7.16
N PRO A 342 -30.63 5.36 6.71
CA PRO A 342 -30.08 6.42 7.56
C PRO A 342 -31.00 6.78 8.73
N GLU A 343 -32.32 6.87 8.51
CA GLU A 343 -33.27 7.22 9.58
C GLU A 343 -33.26 6.20 10.73
N ARG A 344 -33.35 4.91 10.42
CA ARG A 344 -33.30 3.83 11.43
C ARG A 344 -31.97 3.82 12.18
N ALA A 345 -30.89 4.04 11.44
CA ALA A 345 -29.55 4.11 12.02
C ALA A 345 -29.41 5.31 12.97
N LYS A 346 -29.97 6.47 12.60
CA LYS A 346 -30.00 7.66 13.44
C LYS A 346 -30.81 7.44 14.71
N GLU A 347 -32.04 6.95 14.60
CA GLU A 347 -32.87 6.63 15.76
C GLU A 347 -32.17 5.65 16.73
N ARG A 348 -31.49 4.65 16.18
CA ARG A 348 -30.74 3.66 16.98
C ARG A 348 -29.53 4.28 17.66
N ARG A 349 -28.77 5.14 16.97
CA ARG A 349 -27.64 5.88 17.54
C ARG A 349 -28.09 6.81 18.66
N ASP A 350 -29.17 7.56 18.45
CA ASP A 350 -29.70 8.50 19.44
C ASP A 350 -30.22 7.76 20.69
N LEU A 351 -30.75 6.54 20.52
CA LEU A 351 -31.10 5.66 21.64
C LEU A 351 -29.86 5.26 22.45
N VAL A 352 -28.75 4.88 21.80
CA VAL A 352 -27.49 4.55 22.50
C VAL A 352 -26.99 5.76 23.28
N LEU A 353 -26.94 6.94 22.65
CA LEU A 353 -26.55 8.18 23.32
C LEU A 353 -27.43 8.49 24.55
N ARG A 354 -28.75 8.29 24.43
CA ARG A 354 -29.69 8.49 25.54
C ARG A 354 -29.41 7.51 26.69
N LEU A 355 -29.11 6.25 26.39
CA LEU A 355 -28.77 5.26 27.40
C LEU A 355 -27.46 5.63 28.12
N MET A 356 -26.45 6.12 27.40
CA MET A 356 -25.20 6.60 27.98
C MET A 356 -25.44 7.77 28.94
N MET A 357 -26.26 8.76 28.54
CA MET A 357 -26.64 9.88 29.39
C MET A 357 -27.38 9.42 30.66
N GLN A 358 -28.33 8.50 30.53
CA GLN A 358 -29.08 7.94 31.66
C GLN A 358 -28.21 7.15 32.65
N GLN A 359 -27.00 6.73 32.25
CA GLN A 359 -26.02 6.05 33.11
C GLN A 359 -24.89 6.99 33.53
N ASN A 360 -25.06 8.31 33.36
CA ASN A 360 -24.08 9.35 33.70
C ASN A 360 -22.73 9.19 32.97
N VAL A 361 -22.70 8.48 31.83
CA VAL A 361 -21.52 8.43 30.95
C VAL A 361 -21.42 9.72 30.12
N LEU A 362 -22.56 10.34 29.80
CA LEU A 362 -22.64 11.63 29.12
C LEU A 362 -23.46 12.61 29.95
N THR A 363 -23.10 13.89 29.88
CA THR A 363 -23.93 15.00 30.34
C THR A 363 -25.09 15.24 29.37
N ALA A 364 -26.15 15.94 29.83
CA ALA A 364 -27.27 16.32 28.97
C ALA A 364 -26.83 17.19 27.79
N SER A 365 -25.86 18.09 28.02
CA SER A 365 -25.32 18.96 26.96
C SER A 365 -24.57 18.15 25.90
N GLU A 366 -23.72 17.19 26.29
CA GLU A 366 -23.04 16.31 25.35
C GLU A 366 -24.02 15.44 24.57
N PHE A 367 -25.07 14.94 25.23
CA PHE A 367 -26.14 14.19 24.57
C PHE A 367 -26.82 15.02 23.48
N ASP A 368 -27.29 16.23 23.80
CA ASP A 368 -28.00 17.10 22.85
C ASP A 368 -27.09 17.48 21.67
N GLN A 369 -25.81 17.77 21.95
CA GLN A 369 -24.83 18.11 20.93
C GLN A 369 -24.47 16.92 20.03
N ALA A 370 -24.41 15.70 20.59
CA ALA A 370 -24.15 14.47 19.82
C ALA A 370 -25.38 14.03 19.01
N ALA A 371 -26.60 14.11 19.57
CA ALA A 371 -27.83 13.67 18.93
C ALA A 371 -28.30 14.59 17.79
N SER A 372 -27.98 15.89 17.88
CA SER A 372 -28.29 16.87 16.82
C SER A 372 -27.42 16.73 15.58
N ARG A 373 -26.25 16.07 15.67
CA ARG A 373 -25.37 15.85 14.51
C ARG A 373 -25.97 14.88 13.49
N PRO A 374 -25.75 15.11 12.19
CA PRO A 374 -26.01 14.09 11.17
C PRO A 374 -25.09 12.86 11.36
N LEU A 375 -25.33 11.79 10.59
CA LEU A 375 -24.56 10.55 10.73
C LEU A 375 -23.10 10.67 10.27
N ASP A 376 -22.76 11.68 9.46
CA ASP A 376 -21.38 11.97 9.00
C ASP A 376 -20.59 10.77 8.46
N ILE A 377 -21.27 9.89 7.72
CA ILE A 377 -20.63 8.73 7.06
C ILE A 377 -19.96 9.13 5.75
N GLN A 378 -18.98 8.33 5.31
CA GLN A 378 -18.38 8.43 3.99
C GLN A 378 -19.44 8.36 2.90
N LYS A 379 -19.37 9.29 1.92
CA LYS A 379 -20.26 9.27 0.74
C LYS A 379 -20.09 8.00 -0.09
N ASN A 380 -18.84 7.53 -0.22
CA ASN A 380 -18.47 6.30 -0.92
C ASN A 380 -17.66 5.43 0.04
N PRO A 381 -18.33 4.60 0.88
CA PRO A 381 -17.69 3.76 1.89
C PRO A 381 -16.62 2.85 1.27
N LYS A 382 -15.38 3.04 1.71
CA LYS A 382 -14.22 2.24 1.32
C LYS A 382 -13.32 2.10 2.54
N ILE A 383 -12.74 0.91 2.71
CA ILE A 383 -11.79 0.63 3.79
C ILE A 383 -10.44 1.34 3.53
N ALA A 384 -9.96 1.24 2.29
CA ALA A 384 -8.72 1.87 1.85
C ALA A 384 -8.78 2.19 0.34
N SER A 385 -7.86 3.03 -0.13
CA SER A 385 -7.67 3.25 -1.57
C SER A 385 -6.98 2.03 -2.15
N ARG A 386 -7.66 1.27 -3.02
CA ARG A 386 -7.06 0.08 -3.65
C ARG A 386 -5.86 0.51 -4.50
N GLN A 387 -4.72 -0.14 -4.28
CA GLN A 387 -3.48 0.07 -5.04
C GLN A 387 -3.03 -1.23 -5.73
N PRO A 388 -3.81 -1.81 -6.66
CA PRO A 388 -3.59 -3.18 -7.13
C PRO A 388 -2.23 -3.35 -7.82
N SER A 389 -1.84 -2.37 -8.65
CA SER A 389 -0.57 -2.43 -9.37
C SER A 389 0.63 -2.49 -8.43
N TYR A 390 0.63 -1.66 -7.38
CA TYR A 390 1.68 -1.69 -6.36
C TYR A 390 1.63 -2.97 -5.52
N PHE A 391 0.42 -3.44 -5.16
CA PHE A 391 0.23 -4.67 -4.38
C PHE A 391 0.73 -5.92 -5.13
N GLN A 392 0.62 -5.96 -6.46
CA GLN A 392 1.21 -7.04 -7.26
C GLN A 392 2.74 -7.08 -7.12
N GLN A 393 3.42 -5.94 -7.19
CA GLN A 393 4.88 -5.88 -6.94
C GLN A 393 5.23 -6.24 -5.50
N LEU A 394 4.44 -5.76 -4.53
CA LEU A 394 4.63 -6.08 -3.12
C LEU A 394 4.51 -7.59 -2.86
N GLN A 395 3.52 -8.26 -3.47
CA GLN A 395 3.35 -9.71 -3.36
C GLN A 395 4.53 -10.49 -3.94
N ILE A 396 5.10 -10.05 -5.06
CA ILE A 396 6.33 -10.61 -5.63
C ILE A 396 7.47 -10.51 -4.60
N GLU A 397 7.70 -9.31 -4.03
CA GLU A 397 8.77 -9.09 -3.06
C GLU A 397 8.57 -9.80 -1.73
N LEU A 398 7.33 -9.90 -1.23
CA LEU A 398 7.02 -10.67 -0.03
C LEU A 398 7.36 -12.14 -0.23
N LYS A 399 7.00 -12.72 -1.38
CA LYS A 399 7.34 -14.11 -1.72
C LYS A 399 8.85 -14.31 -1.85
N GLU A 400 9.56 -13.40 -2.51
CA GLU A 400 11.00 -13.51 -2.75
C GLU A 400 11.84 -13.30 -1.48
N LYS A 401 11.47 -12.33 -0.63
CA LYS A 401 12.33 -11.85 0.46
C LYS A 401 11.96 -12.41 1.83
N VAL A 402 10.67 -12.69 2.05
CA VAL A 402 10.16 -13.22 3.32
C VAL A 402 9.94 -14.72 3.22
N GLY A 403 9.65 -15.24 2.03
CA GLY A 403 9.54 -16.67 1.76
C GLY A 403 8.47 -17.35 2.61
N GLU A 404 8.83 -18.49 3.21
CA GLU A 404 7.92 -19.30 4.02
C GLU A 404 7.46 -18.62 5.32
N ALA A 405 8.19 -17.59 5.80
CA ALA A 405 7.77 -16.83 6.97
C ALA A 405 6.53 -15.97 6.68
N TYR A 406 6.29 -15.61 5.42
CA TYR A 406 5.09 -14.89 5.00
C TYR A 406 3.89 -15.83 4.92
N SER A 407 2.87 -15.53 5.74
CA SER A 407 1.55 -16.11 5.60
C SER A 407 0.50 -15.02 5.79
N ALA A 408 -0.41 -14.91 4.82
CA ALA A 408 -1.38 -13.82 4.76
C ALA A 408 -2.39 -13.85 5.92
N ASP A 409 -2.48 -14.96 6.65
CA ASP A 409 -3.35 -15.16 7.80
C ASP A 409 -2.70 -14.86 9.16
N LYS A 410 -1.40 -14.53 9.25
CA LYS A 410 -0.71 -14.31 10.55
C LYS A 410 -0.85 -12.91 11.15
N GLY A 411 -1.58 -12.00 10.50
CA GLY A 411 -1.75 -10.62 11.00
C GLY A 411 -0.50 -9.75 10.88
N LEU A 412 0.33 -9.99 9.87
CA LEU A 412 1.59 -9.26 9.69
C LEU A 412 1.33 -7.76 9.42
N LYS A 413 2.24 -6.91 9.89
CA LYS A 413 2.32 -5.50 9.51
C LYS A 413 3.43 -5.34 8.47
N VAL A 414 3.05 -4.84 7.29
CA VAL A 414 3.97 -4.63 6.16
C VAL A 414 4.11 -3.14 5.92
N PHE A 415 5.32 -2.61 6.03
CA PHE A 415 5.65 -1.23 5.68
C PHE A 415 6.30 -1.19 4.31
N THR A 416 5.81 -0.29 3.47
CA THR A 416 6.23 -0.16 2.06
C THR A 416 6.97 1.17 1.82
N SER A 417 7.54 1.32 0.63
CA SER A 417 8.16 2.56 0.17
C SER A 417 7.19 3.54 -0.51
N LEU A 418 5.93 3.15 -0.71
CA LEU A 418 4.92 3.94 -1.42
C LEU A 418 4.77 5.31 -0.76
N ASP A 419 4.93 6.37 -1.56
CA ASP A 419 4.62 7.73 -1.19
C ASP A 419 3.15 8.02 -1.54
N PRO A 420 2.28 8.25 -0.52
CA PRO A 420 0.85 8.39 -0.75
C PRO A 420 0.51 9.63 -1.59
N VAL A 421 1.33 10.68 -1.54
CA VAL A 421 1.18 11.88 -2.38
C VAL A 421 1.63 11.57 -3.80
N SER A 422 2.81 10.97 -4.01
CA SER A 422 3.27 10.59 -5.36
C SER A 422 2.28 9.66 -6.05
N GLN A 423 1.71 8.68 -5.34
CA GLN A 423 0.69 7.78 -5.88
C GLN A 423 -0.57 8.53 -6.29
N ASN A 424 -1.13 9.36 -5.40
CA ASN A 424 -2.34 10.12 -5.68
C ASN A 424 -2.16 11.06 -6.88
N GLU A 425 -1.07 11.82 -6.93
CA GLU A 425 -0.85 12.77 -8.02
C GLU A 425 -0.58 12.08 -9.37
N LEU A 426 0.07 10.91 -9.35
CA LEU A 426 0.34 10.15 -10.58
C LEU A 426 -0.95 9.51 -11.12
N GLU A 427 -1.81 8.99 -10.25
CA GLU A 427 -3.15 8.53 -10.60
C GLU A 427 -4.01 9.64 -11.20
N GLN A 428 -4.02 10.83 -10.58
CA GLN A 428 -4.75 11.98 -11.09
C GLN A 428 -4.23 12.46 -12.44
N ALA A 429 -2.90 12.49 -12.63
CA ALA A 429 -2.29 12.86 -13.90
C ALA A 429 -2.73 11.93 -15.04
N ILE A 430 -2.73 10.61 -14.80
CA ILE A 430 -3.21 9.60 -15.76
C ILE A 430 -4.72 9.78 -16.01
N ALA A 431 -5.53 9.84 -14.95
CA ALA A 431 -6.99 9.96 -15.05
C ALA A 431 -7.42 11.24 -15.79
N LYS A 432 -6.66 12.32 -15.68
CA LYS A 432 -6.93 13.60 -16.35
C LYS A 432 -6.42 13.64 -17.79
N LYS A 433 -5.18 13.21 -18.04
CA LYS A 433 -4.54 13.38 -19.36
C LYS A 433 -4.87 12.27 -20.35
N VAL A 434 -5.01 11.03 -19.93
CA VAL A 434 -5.27 9.92 -20.86
C VAL A 434 -6.58 10.14 -21.64
N PRO A 435 -7.71 10.52 -21.03
CA PRO A 435 -8.94 10.82 -21.78
C PRO A 435 -8.80 12.01 -22.75
N GLN A 436 -7.97 13.01 -22.42
CA GLN A 436 -7.72 14.14 -23.33
C GLN A 436 -6.92 13.70 -24.56
N LEU A 437 -5.90 12.87 -24.34
CA LEU A 437 -5.04 12.33 -25.40
C LEU A 437 -5.75 11.26 -26.24
N ALA A 438 -6.71 10.54 -25.66
CA ALA A 438 -7.56 9.57 -26.35
C ALA A 438 -8.38 10.22 -27.49
N LYS A 439 -8.62 11.53 -27.47
CA LYS A 439 -9.24 12.26 -28.59
C LYS A 439 -8.42 12.17 -29.89
N VAL A 440 -7.10 11.98 -29.78
CA VAL A 440 -6.19 11.82 -30.91
C VAL A 440 -5.86 10.34 -31.16
N ALA A 441 -5.63 9.57 -30.08
CA ALA A 441 -5.16 8.19 -30.14
C ALA A 441 -6.27 7.12 -30.18
N GLY A 442 -7.53 7.52 -29.99
CA GLY A 442 -8.69 6.65 -29.80
C GLY A 442 -8.91 6.23 -28.33
N ASN A 443 -10.12 5.74 -28.04
CA ASN A 443 -10.56 5.38 -26.68
C ASN A 443 -9.80 4.18 -26.06
N GLU A 444 -9.17 3.36 -26.90
CA GLU A 444 -8.34 2.22 -26.47
C GLU A 444 -6.93 2.63 -26.01
N LEU A 445 -6.64 3.93 -25.98
CA LEU A 445 -5.41 4.43 -25.37
C LEU A 445 -5.36 4.01 -23.89
N GLU A 446 -4.26 3.39 -23.50
CA GLU A 446 -3.91 3.05 -22.12
C GLU A 446 -2.69 3.87 -21.67
N GLY A 447 -2.48 3.87 -20.35
CA GLY A 447 -1.33 4.51 -19.75
C GLY A 447 -0.81 3.73 -18.54
N ALA A 448 0.51 3.72 -18.39
CA ALA A 448 1.19 3.13 -17.24
C ALA A 448 2.28 4.09 -16.77
N ALA A 449 2.50 4.13 -15.46
CA ALA A 449 3.52 4.98 -14.89
C ALA A 449 4.13 4.35 -13.64
N ILE A 450 5.40 4.63 -13.40
CA ILE A 450 6.10 4.27 -12.18
C ILE A 450 7.02 5.42 -11.79
N ALA A 451 7.02 5.77 -10.51
CA ALA A 451 7.95 6.73 -9.93
C ALA A 451 8.78 6.02 -8.85
N VAL A 452 10.10 6.19 -8.92
CA VAL A 452 11.05 5.56 -8.00
C VAL A 452 11.97 6.61 -7.43
N ASP A 453 12.38 6.42 -6.18
CA ASP A 453 13.39 7.24 -5.54
C ASP A 453 14.69 7.17 -6.34
N ARG A 454 15.24 8.35 -6.64
CA ARG A 454 16.44 8.49 -7.46
C ARG A 454 17.65 7.84 -6.80
N HIS A 455 17.74 7.85 -5.47
CA HIS A 455 18.93 7.42 -4.74
C HIS A 455 18.82 5.99 -4.20
N SER A 456 17.69 5.64 -3.58
CA SER A 456 17.47 4.34 -2.94
C SER A 456 16.83 3.29 -3.86
N GLY A 457 16.26 3.70 -5.00
CA GLY A 457 15.49 2.80 -5.88
C GLY A 457 14.11 2.42 -5.33
N GLU A 458 13.71 2.98 -4.20
CA GLU A 458 12.41 2.72 -3.59
C GLU A 458 11.25 3.15 -4.48
N ILE A 459 10.28 2.25 -4.70
CA ILE A 459 9.12 2.57 -5.53
C ILE A 459 8.19 3.50 -4.77
N ARG A 460 8.04 4.73 -5.24
CA ARG A 460 7.20 5.77 -4.64
C ARG A 460 5.76 5.70 -5.14
N ALA A 461 5.56 5.37 -6.42
CA ALA A 461 4.24 5.24 -7.01
C ALA A 461 4.23 4.25 -8.17
N MET A 462 3.11 3.56 -8.39
CA MET A 462 2.89 2.64 -9.50
C MET A 462 1.44 2.67 -9.98
N VAL A 463 1.25 2.93 -11.28
CA VAL A 463 -0.04 2.95 -11.97
C VAL A 463 0.02 2.02 -13.17
N GLY A 464 -0.79 0.95 -13.17
CA GLY A 464 -0.77 -0.09 -14.21
C GLY A 464 -1.75 0.08 -15.37
N GLY A 465 -2.60 1.13 -15.36
CA GLY A 465 -3.61 1.34 -16.39
C GLY A 465 -4.37 2.67 -16.24
N LYS A 466 -5.17 3.03 -17.26
CA LYS A 466 -5.96 4.28 -17.23
C LYS A 466 -7.08 4.29 -16.17
N ARG A 467 -7.57 3.10 -15.80
CA ARG A 467 -8.56 2.90 -14.74
C ARG A 467 -7.83 2.66 -13.42
N THR A 468 -7.59 3.72 -12.65
CA THR A 468 -6.92 3.63 -11.36
C THR A 468 -7.74 2.80 -10.38
N GLY A 469 -7.09 1.98 -9.55
CA GLY A 469 -7.74 1.06 -8.61
C GLY A 469 -8.39 -0.19 -9.21
N TYR A 470 -8.35 -0.40 -10.53
CA TYR A 470 -8.79 -1.66 -11.16
C TYR A 470 -7.73 -2.75 -10.99
N ASP A 471 -8.15 -3.91 -10.46
CA ASP A 471 -7.29 -5.08 -10.31
C ASP A 471 -7.34 -5.93 -11.58
N GLY A 472 -6.31 -5.81 -12.40
CA GLY A 472 -6.22 -6.46 -13.70
C GLY A 472 -4.80 -6.40 -14.26
N PHE A 473 -4.68 -6.33 -15.59
CA PHE A 473 -3.39 -6.33 -16.26
C PHE A 473 -2.53 -5.11 -15.90
N ASN A 474 -1.44 -5.34 -15.16
CA ASN A 474 -0.55 -4.30 -14.68
C ASN A 474 0.53 -3.98 -15.72
N ARG A 475 0.29 -2.94 -16.52
CA ARG A 475 1.19 -2.55 -17.60
C ARG A 475 2.54 -2.02 -17.10
N ALA A 476 2.64 -1.57 -15.85
CA ALA A 476 3.92 -1.14 -15.28
C ALA A 476 4.90 -2.31 -15.10
N LEU A 477 4.38 -3.51 -14.82
CA LEU A 477 5.17 -4.73 -14.59
C LEU A 477 5.14 -5.70 -15.77
N ASN A 478 4.05 -5.74 -16.54
CA ASN A 478 3.80 -6.84 -17.48
C ASN A 478 3.73 -6.41 -18.96
N ALA A 479 3.58 -5.11 -19.26
CA ALA A 479 3.56 -4.65 -20.65
C ALA A 479 4.98 -4.41 -21.16
N SER A 480 5.59 -5.43 -21.75
CA SER A 480 6.87 -5.28 -22.45
C SER A 480 6.65 -4.59 -23.80
N ARG A 481 7.23 -3.40 -23.98
CA ARG A 481 6.97 -2.51 -25.12
C ARG A 481 8.25 -1.91 -25.66
N GLN A 482 8.26 -1.58 -26.95
CA GLN A 482 9.45 -1.05 -27.60
C GLN A 482 9.81 0.32 -26.99
N ILE A 483 11.02 0.45 -26.44
CA ILE A 483 11.42 1.67 -25.69
C ILE A 483 11.85 2.83 -26.61
N GLY A 484 12.16 2.52 -27.87
CA GLY A 484 12.53 3.50 -28.88
C GLY A 484 13.70 4.38 -28.44
N SER A 485 13.58 5.69 -28.63
CA SER A 485 14.64 6.66 -28.30
C SER A 485 15.02 6.75 -26.81
N LEU A 486 14.36 6.02 -25.90
CA LEU A 486 14.84 5.87 -24.52
C LEU A 486 16.14 5.05 -24.42
N ALA A 487 16.52 4.30 -25.45
CA ALA A 487 17.78 3.55 -25.52
C ALA A 487 19.02 4.45 -25.65
N LYS A 488 18.85 5.66 -26.21
CA LYS A 488 19.97 6.51 -26.63
C LYS A 488 20.92 6.86 -25.48
N PRO A 489 20.47 7.30 -24.29
CA PRO A 489 21.39 7.66 -23.21
C PRO A 489 22.43 6.58 -22.88
N ALA A 490 22.11 5.29 -23.01
CA ALA A 490 23.10 4.23 -22.84
C ALA A 490 24.23 4.30 -23.87
N VAL A 491 23.92 4.55 -25.15
CA VAL A 491 24.92 4.72 -26.22
C VAL A 491 25.86 5.90 -25.93
N TYR A 492 25.30 7.02 -25.49
CA TYR A 492 26.09 8.22 -25.15
C TYR A 492 26.87 8.03 -23.85
N LEU A 493 26.33 7.27 -22.89
CA LEU A 493 27.04 6.88 -21.67
C LEU A 493 28.26 6.03 -22.00
N THR A 494 28.13 5.03 -22.88
CA THR A 494 29.26 4.20 -23.36
C THR A 494 30.35 5.05 -23.99
N ALA A 495 29.98 6.08 -24.78
CA ALA A 495 30.95 7.02 -25.33
C ALA A 495 31.64 7.83 -24.22
N LEU A 496 30.87 8.45 -23.33
CA LEU A 496 31.39 9.32 -22.27
C LEU A 496 32.17 8.56 -21.18
N ALA A 497 32.11 7.23 -21.18
CA ALA A 497 32.99 6.36 -20.40
C ALA A 497 34.42 6.24 -20.99
N GLN A 498 34.66 6.79 -22.18
CA GLN A 498 35.96 6.80 -22.85
C GLN A 498 36.44 8.27 -23.00
N PRO A 499 36.85 8.94 -21.90
CA PRO A 499 37.12 10.39 -21.88
C PRO A 499 38.25 10.83 -22.82
N ASP A 500 39.20 9.95 -23.13
CA ASP A 500 40.29 10.22 -24.08
C ASP A 500 39.81 10.39 -25.54
N HIS A 501 38.61 9.89 -25.85
CA HIS A 501 38.06 9.86 -27.21
C HIS A 501 36.79 10.71 -27.35
N TYR A 502 35.96 10.74 -26.32
CA TYR A 502 34.64 11.36 -26.37
C TYR A 502 34.41 12.30 -25.19
N ASN A 503 33.89 13.49 -25.50
CA ASN A 503 33.34 14.43 -24.54
C ASN A 503 32.06 15.05 -25.10
N LEU A 504 31.41 15.91 -24.32
CA LEU A 504 30.14 16.53 -24.72
C LEU A 504 30.25 17.39 -26.00
N ALA A 505 31.44 17.90 -26.32
CA ALA A 505 31.70 18.70 -27.51
C ALA A 505 32.11 17.88 -28.74
N THR A 506 32.38 16.58 -28.60
CA THR A 506 32.78 15.71 -29.72
C THR A 506 31.82 15.84 -30.89
N THR A 507 32.36 16.09 -32.08
CA THR A 507 31.57 16.31 -33.29
C THR A 507 31.11 14.99 -33.89
N LEU A 508 29.80 14.82 -34.04
CA LEU A 508 29.17 13.66 -34.67
C LEU A 508 28.61 14.03 -36.05
N GLN A 509 28.63 13.07 -36.97
CA GLN A 509 28.17 13.25 -38.34
C GLN A 509 26.68 12.86 -38.49
N ASP A 510 25.84 13.84 -38.83
CA ASP A 510 24.43 13.70 -39.18
C ASP A 510 24.25 13.73 -40.70
N ARG A 511 24.78 12.72 -41.40
CA ARG A 511 24.70 12.56 -42.87
C ARG A 511 24.16 11.18 -43.24
N PRO A 512 23.46 11.02 -44.38
CA PRO A 512 22.93 9.73 -44.83
C PRO A 512 23.99 8.63 -44.80
N PHE A 513 23.61 7.43 -44.36
CA PHE A 513 24.40 6.22 -44.51
C PHE A 513 23.52 4.99 -44.51
N SER A 514 24.13 3.87 -44.90
CA SER A 514 23.48 2.57 -44.99
C SER A 514 24.39 1.51 -44.41
N LEU A 515 23.80 0.56 -43.70
CA LEU A 515 24.46 -0.63 -43.17
C LEU A 515 23.97 -1.85 -43.95
N LYS A 516 24.90 -2.68 -44.42
CA LYS A 516 24.57 -3.97 -45.04
C LYS A 516 24.42 -5.00 -43.93
N GLY A 517 23.27 -5.68 -43.88
CA GLY A 517 23.01 -6.78 -42.98
C GLY A 517 23.62 -8.09 -43.50
N SER A 518 23.68 -9.10 -42.62
CA SER A 518 24.23 -10.42 -42.92
C SER A 518 23.50 -11.18 -44.02
N GLN A 519 22.23 -10.84 -44.27
CA GLN A 519 21.38 -11.45 -45.31
C GLN A 519 21.28 -10.59 -46.58
N GLY A 520 22.18 -9.61 -46.77
CA GLY A 520 22.19 -8.73 -47.94
C GLY A 520 21.15 -7.61 -47.93
N ASN A 521 20.30 -7.54 -46.90
CA ASN A 521 19.39 -6.43 -46.66
C ASN A 521 20.15 -5.15 -46.30
N VAL A 522 19.69 -4.00 -46.79
CA VAL A 522 20.31 -2.70 -46.51
C VAL A 522 19.42 -1.90 -45.56
N TRP A 523 19.96 -1.49 -44.42
CA TRP A 523 19.29 -0.64 -43.46
C TRP A 523 19.84 0.79 -43.50
N SER A 524 18.98 1.76 -43.80
CA SER A 524 19.33 3.18 -43.87
C SER A 524 18.55 3.97 -42.80
N PRO A 525 19.11 4.19 -41.60
CA PRO A 525 18.42 4.95 -40.56
C PRO A 525 18.20 6.40 -40.99
N ARG A 526 17.08 6.99 -40.54
CA ARG A 526 16.73 8.40 -40.80
C ARG A 526 16.36 9.10 -39.52
N ASN A 527 16.61 10.41 -39.46
CA ASN A 527 16.06 11.26 -38.41
C ASN A 527 14.53 11.35 -38.50
N TYR A 528 13.89 11.56 -37.37
CA TYR A 528 12.43 11.63 -37.28
C TYR A 528 11.82 12.70 -38.22
N ASP A 529 12.46 13.87 -38.30
CA ASP A 529 12.07 14.97 -39.17
C ASP A 529 12.56 14.82 -40.62
N ARG A 530 13.25 13.71 -40.93
CA ARG A 530 13.84 13.39 -42.24
C ARG A 530 14.87 14.42 -42.73
N LYS A 531 15.43 15.24 -41.84
CA LYS A 531 16.47 16.23 -42.14
C LYS A 531 17.84 15.79 -41.62
N TYR A 532 18.89 16.22 -42.32
CA TYR A 532 20.29 16.01 -41.95
C TYR A 532 20.93 17.35 -41.58
N ARG A 533 21.74 17.37 -40.53
CA ARG A 533 22.35 18.59 -39.97
C ARG A 533 23.83 18.75 -40.28
N GLY A 534 24.45 17.80 -40.99
CA GLY A 534 25.88 17.84 -41.25
C GLY A 534 26.65 17.45 -40.00
N GLU A 535 27.17 18.43 -39.25
CA GLU A 535 27.93 18.19 -38.03
C GLU A 535 27.14 18.65 -36.80
N VAL A 536 27.15 17.83 -35.75
CA VAL A 536 26.42 18.12 -34.50
C VAL A 536 27.25 17.70 -33.29
N PRO A 537 27.36 18.52 -32.23
CA PRO A 537 28.06 18.11 -31.03
C PRO A 537 27.29 17.03 -30.28
N LEU A 538 28.02 16.15 -29.60
CA LEU A 538 27.50 14.97 -28.90
C LEU A 538 26.35 15.30 -27.96
N TYR A 539 26.48 16.34 -27.12
CA TYR A 539 25.42 16.73 -26.19
C TYR A 539 24.13 17.13 -26.93
N LEU A 540 24.25 17.82 -28.07
CA LEU A 540 23.11 18.31 -28.84
C LEU A 540 22.43 17.18 -29.62
N ALA A 541 23.22 16.21 -30.12
CA ALA A 541 22.68 15.02 -30.75
C ALA A 541 21.80 14.21 -29.80
N LEU A 542 22.20 14.07 -28.52
CA LEU A 542 21.37 13.46 -27.48
C LEU A 542 20.17 14.35 -27.12
N ALA A 543 20.38 15.65 -26.87
CA ALA A 543 19.32 16.58 -26.49
C ALA A 543 18.19 16.68 -27.53
N LYS A 544 18.55 16.70 -28.82
CA LYS A 544 17.59 16.69 -29.95
C LYS A 544 17.17 15.27 -30.36
N SER A 545 17.72 14.25 -29.71
CA SER A 545 17.41 12.84 -29.97
C SER A 545 17.56 12.45 -31.44
N LEU A 546 18.69 12.81 -32.07
CA LEU A 546 18.96 12.50 -33.48
C LEU A 546 19.25 11.00 -33.67
N ASN A 547 18.70 10.39 -34.72
CA ASN A 547 18.84 8.95 -34.95
C ASN A 547 20.18 8.62 -35.61
N VAL A 548 20.50 9.32 -36.69
CA VAL A 548 21.65 9.02 -37.55
C VAL A 548 22.99 9.15 -36.81
N PRO A 549 23.27 10.24 -36.07
CA PRO A 549 24.49 10.35 -35.26
C PRO A 549 24.57 9.27 -34.19
N THR A 550 23.45 8.91 -33.56
CA THR A 550 23.41 7.90 -32.50
C THR A 550 23.77 6.51 -33.03
N VAL A 551 23.25 6.11 -34.20
CA VAL A 551 23.60 4.81 -34.79
C VAL A 551 25.07 4.79 -35.21
N ARG A 552 25.57 5.86 -35.81
CA ARG A 552 27.00 5.96 -36.17
C ARG A 552 27.90 5.84 -34.95
N LEU A 553 27.58 6.57 -33.87
CA LEU A 553 28.30 6.51 -32.61
C LEU A 553 28.25 5.09 -32.03
N GLY A 554 27.08 4.46 -31.95
CA GLY A 554 26.96 3.08 -31.46
C GLY A 554 27.77 2.07 -32.28
N MET A 555 27.82 2.23 -33.60
CA MET A 555 28.64 1.38 -34.46
C MET A 555 30.14 1.59 -34.24
N GLN A 556 30.59 2.81 -33.94
CA GLN A 556 31.99 3.11 -33.59
C GLN A 556 32.37 2.52 -32.23
N LEU A 557 31.47 2.57 -31.26
CA LEU A 557 31.68 2.03 -29.92
C LEU A 557 31.65 0.49 -29.90
N GLY A 558 30.96 -0.13 -30.85
CA GLY A 558 30.72 -1.57 -30.89
C GLY A 558 29.42 -1.96 -30.19
N ILE A 559 28.75 -2.98 -30.74
CA ILE A 559 27.45 -3.47 -30.23
C ILE A 559 27.60 -3.99 -28.79
N ASP A 560 28.60 -4.84 -28.54
CA ASP A 560 28.76 -5.51 -27.25
C ASP A 560 29.02 -4.53 -26.09
N ASN A 561 29.87 -3.51 -26.29
CA ASN A 561 30.14 -2.48 -25.29
C ASN A 561 28.88 -1.71 -24.86
N VAL A 562 27.98 -1.45 -25.82
CA VAL A 562 26.70 -0.80 -25.53
C VAL A 562 25.74 -1.76 -24.82
N ILE A 563 25.72 -3.05 -25.18
CA ILE A 563 24.95 -4.08 -24.46
C ILE A 563 25.41 -4.17 -23.00
N ASP A 564 26.71 -4.22 -22.76
CA ASP A 564 27.27 -4.31 -21.42
C ASP A 564 26.92 -3.06 -20.59
N THR A 565 26.89 -1.87 -21.21
CA THR A 565 26.39 -0.65 -20.57
C THR A 565 24.91 -0.79 -20.18
N PHE A 566 24.05 -1.32 -21.05
CA PHE A 566 22.64 -1.61 -20.68
C PHE A 566 22.53 -2.58 -19.51
N THR A 567 23.36 -3.63 -19.49
CA THR A 567 23.41 -4.60 -18.39
C THR A 567 23.85 -3.97 -17.07
N GLN A 568 24.89 -3.12 -17.10
CA GLN A 568 25.33 -2.35 -15.93
C GLN A 568 24.25 -1.38 -15.42
N LEU A 569 23.44 -0.82 -16.31
CA LEU A 569 22.28 0.01 -15.95
C LEU A 569 21.12 -0.81 -15.34
N GLY A 570 21.12 -2.14 -15.51
CA GLY A 570 20.15 -3.06 -14.92
C GLY A 570 19.15 -3.68 -15.89
N VAL A 571 19.39 -3.58 -17.20
CA VAL A 571 18.62 -4.31 -18.22
C VAL A 571 19.12 -5.74 -18.33
N ASP A 572 18.20 -6.70 -18.45
CA ASP A 572 18.57 -8.09 -18.69
C ASP A 572 19.17 -8.26 -20.10
N LYS A 573 20.32 -8.93 -20.22
CA LYS A 573 21.07 -9.04 -21.49
C LYS A 573 20.25 -9.79 -22.55
N GLN A 574 19.41 -10.72 -22.11
CA GLN A 574 18.55 -11.59 -22.91
C GLN A 574 17.44 -10.80 -23.63
N GLU A 575 17.06 -9.64 -23.11
CA GLU A 575 16.08 -8.75 -23.74
C GLU A 575 16.67 -8.02 -24.96
N ILE A 576 17.99 -7.94 -25.06
CA ILE A 576 18.69 -7.13 -26.05
C ILE A 576 19.21 -8.00 -27.20
N LYS A 577 18.66 -7.77 -28.39
CA LYS A 577 19.17 -8.39 -29.61
C LYS A 577 20.40 -7.61 -30.12
N PRO A 578 21.55 -8.27 -30.40
CA PRO A 578 22.78 -7.61 -30.83
C PRO A 578 22.73 -7.19 -32.30
N VAL A 579 21.89 -6.20 -32.61
CA VAL A 579 21.69 -5.66 -33.97
C VAL A 579 21.75 -4.13 -33.96
N PRO A 580 22.21 -3.46 -35.03
CA PRO A 580 22.39 -2.00 -35.05
C PRO A 580 21.14 -1.18 -34.69
N SER A 581 19.93 -1.70 -34.95
CA SER A 581 18.68 -1.03 -34.57
C SER A 581 18.47 -0.93 -33.06
N MET A 582 19.20 -1.70 -32.25
CA MET A 582 19.12 -1.64 -30.78
C MET A 582 19.53 -0.26 -30.25
N PHE A 583 20.42 0.46 -30.93
CA PHE A 583 20.83 1.83 -30.56
C PHE A 583 19.67 2.83 -30.61
N LEU A 584 18.59 2.47 -31.31
CA LEU A 584 17.34 3.22 -31.41
C LEU A 584 16.20 2.56 -30.61
N GLY A 585 16.52 1.59 -29.75
CA GLY A 585 15.58 0.89 -28.88
C GLY A 585 14.64 -0.05 -29.62
N SER A 586 15.17 -0.90 -30.50
CA SER A 586 14.41 -1.97 -31.19
C SER A 586 14.18 -3.22 -30.34
N PHE A 587 14.20 -3.08 -29.02
CA PHE A 587 13.90 -4.14 -28.05
C PHE A 587 12.85 -3.63 -27.06
N THR A 588 12.26 -4.55 -26.33
CA THR A 588 11.09 -4.30 -25.48
C THR A 588 11.48 -4.34 -24.02
N LEU A 589 10.98 -3.39 -23.22
CA LEU A 589 11.08 -3.41 -21.77
C LEU A 589 9.74 -2.99 -21.15
N THR A 590 9.54 -3.34 -19.88
CA THR A 590 8.45 -2.84 -19.06
C THR A 590 8.79 -1.46 -18.48
N PRO A 591 7.79 -0.64 -18.10
CA PRO A 591 8.04 0.61 -17.40
C PRO A 591 8.91 0.45 -16.15
N PHE A 592 8.77 -0.66 -15.41
CA PHE A 592 9.63 -1.01 -14.28
C PHE A 592 11.10 -1.17 -14.68
N GLN A 593 11.40 -1.94 -15.73
CA GLN A 593 12.76 -2.15 -16.22
C GLN A 593 13.38 -0.84 -16.74
N VAL A 594 12.59 -0.01 -17.43
CA VAL A 594 13.02 1.33 -17.87
C VAL A 594 13.33 2.22 -16.66
N ALA A 595 12.51 2.20 -15.61
CA ALA A 595 12.77 2.95 -14.40
C ALA A 595 14.08 2.53 -13.73
N GLN A 596 14.38 1.23 -13.65
CA GLN A 596 15.66 0.73 -13.12
C GLN A 596 16.85 1.26 -13.93
N MET A 597 16.76 1.22 -15.26
CA MET A 597 17.81 1.71 -16.15
C MET A 597 18.13 3.20 -15.91
N TYR A 598 17.10 4.04 -15.80
CA TYR A 598 17.26 5.48 -15.57
C TYR A 598 17.58 5.83 -14.11
N GLN A 599 17.17 5.01 -13.14
CA GLN A 599 17.57 5.13 -11.74
C GLN A 599 19.09 5.00 -11.66
N THR A 600 19.68 3.93 -12.19
CA THR A 600 21.12 3.73 -12.19
C THR A 600 21.86 4.86 -12.92
N LEU A 601 21.39 5.22 -14.12
CA LEU A 601 22.01 6.26 -14.95
C LEU A 601 22.05 7.60 -14.21
N THR A 602 20.92 8.00 -13.63
CA THR A 602 20.81 9.35 -13.06
C THR A 602 21.29 9.42 -11.62
N ASN A 603 21.35 8.30 -10.88
CA ASN A 603 22.01 8.20 -9.58
C ASN A 603 23.55 8.18 -9.67
N SER A 604 24.11 8.94 -10.61
CA SER A 604 25.55 9.05 -10.86
C SER A 604 26.24 7.68 -11.02
N GLY A 605 25.56 6.75 -11.71
CA GLY A 605 26.07 5.42 -12.02
C GLY A 605 25.92 4.38 -10.90
N LYS A 606 25.24 4.74 -9.81
CA LYS A 606 24.95 3.85 -8.70
C LYS A 606 23.62 3.13 -8.89
N LYS A 607 23.68 1.81 -9.10
CA LYS A 607 22.51 0.96 -9.18
C LYS A 607 21.95 0.70 -7.79
N ALA A 608 20.70 1.12 -7.57
CA ALA A 608 19.89 0.69 -6.43
C ALA A 608 18.76 -0.19 -6.97
N LYS A 609 18.66 -1.43 -6.49
CA LYS A 609 17.63 -2.36 -6.97
C LYS A 609 16.26 -1.82 -6.58
N LEU A 610 15.34 -1.74 -7.54
CA LEU A 610 13.99 -1.25 -7.24
C LEU A 610 13.30 -2.12 -6.19
N SER A 611 12.66 -1.49 -5.20
CA SER A 611 11.95 -2.20 -4.14
C SER A 611 10.70 -1.48 -3.64
N ALA A 612 9.62 -2.24 -3.47
CA ALA A 612 8.36 -1.83 -2.84
C ALA A 612 8.32 -2.10 -1.33
N LEU A 613 9.08 -3.09 -0.85
CA LEU A 613 9.03 -3.59 0.52
C LEU A 613 10.13 -2.97 1.41
N ARG A 614 9.74 -2.30 2.51
CA ARG A 614 10.67 -1.79 3.52
C ARG A 614 10.83 -2.72 4.71
N SER A 615 9.74 -3.13 5.34
CA SER A 615 9.82 -4.02 6.50
C SER A 615 8.56 -4.85 6.69
N VAL A 616 8.71 -5.97 7.38
CA VAL A 616 7.62 -6.86 7.79
C VAL A 616 7.82 -7.21 9.25
N SER A 617 6.80 -7.02 10.07
CA SER A 617 6.78 -7.45 11.47
C SER A 617 5.51 -8.22 11.78
N ASP A 618 5.54 -9.05 12.82
CA ASP A 618 4.34 -9.67 13.38
C ASP A 618 3.58 -8.73 14.35
N LEU A 619 2.56 -9.25 15.01
CA LEU A 619 1.73 -8.53 15.99
C LEU A 619 2.42 -8.29 17.34
N ASP A 620 3.48 -9.05 17.62
CA ASP A 620 4.28 -8.93 18.84
C ASP A 620 5.45 -7.96 18.66
N GLY A 621 5.68 -7.50 17.43
CA GLY A 621 6.73 -6.56 17.06
C GLY A 621 8.01 -7.22 16.58
N ASN A 622 8.04 -8.55 16.41
CA ASN A 622 9.22 -9.23 15.87
C ASN A 622 9.36 -8.91 14.39
N VAL A 623 10.53 -8.41 14.01
CA VAL A 623 10.85 -8.05 12.62
C VAL A 623 11.21 -9.33 11.84
N LEU A 624 10.40 -9.68 10.85
CA LEU A 624 10.61 -10.82 9.95
C LEU A 624 11.49 -10.46 8.76
N TYR A 625 11.40 -9.21 8.31
CA TYR A 625 12.21 -8.68 7.22
C TYR A 625 12.42 -7.18 7.41
N GLN A 626 13.63 -6.71 7.14
CA GLN A 626 13.98 -5.30 7.06
C GLN A 626 14.87 -5.08 5.83
N SER A 627 14.48 -4.11 5.01
CA SER A 627 15.26 -3.70 3.86
C SER A 627 16.51 -2.95 4.33
N ILE A 628 17.66 -3.40 3.85
CA ILE A 628 18.95 -2.72 4.04
C ILE A 628 19.31 -2.15 2.66
N PRO A 629 19.32 -0.81 2.49
CA PRO A 629 19.67 -0.20 1.21
C PRO A 629 21.04 -0.67 0.73
N SER A 630 21.07 -1.36 -0.42
CA SER A 630 22.31 -1.78 -1.07
C SER A 630 22.44 -1.06 -2.40
N VAL A 631 23.49 -0.27 -2.52
CA VAL A 631 23.77 0.55 -3.70
C VAL A 631 25.15 0.18 -4.23
N THR A 632 25.24 -0.13 -5.52
CA THR A 632 26.50 -0.57 -6.15
C THR A 632 26.85 0.38 -7.29
N GLN A 633 28.09 0.86 -7.34
CA GLN A 633 28.59 1.61 -8.50
C GLN A 633 28.74 0.63 -9.68
N THR A 634 27.97 0.80 -10.75
CA THR A 634 28.00 -0.11 -11.91
C THR A 634 28.53 0.53 -13.19
N VAL A 635 28.53 1.86 -13.27
CA VAL A 635 29.14 2.65 -14.36
C VAL A 635 29.91 3.82 -13.76
N ASP A 636 30.83 4.44 -14.50
CA ASP A 636 31.61 5.57 -14.02
C ASP A 636 30.74 6.77 -13.62
N GLN A 637 31.07 7.37 -12.47
CA GLN A 637 30.33 8.48 -11.90
C GLN A 637 30.31 9.69 -12.86
N GLN A 638 31.46 9.98 -13.46
CA GLN A 638 31.71 11.08 -14.39
C GLN A 638 30.88 10.91 -15.66
N ALA A 639 30.93 9.72 -16.27
CA ALA A 639 30.18 9.42 -17.49
C ALA A 639 28.66 9.54 -17.27
N ALA A 640 28.14 8.94 -16.19
CA ALA A 640 26.74 9.02 -15.81
C ALA A 640 26.28 10.47 -15.52
N TRP A 641 27.14 11.24 -14.86
CA TRP A 641 26.91 12.66 -14.59
C TRP A 641 26.83 13.48 -15.89
N LEU A 642 27.78 13.28 -16.82
CA LEU A 642 27.82 13.97 -18.12
C LEU A 642 26.62 13.60 -18.99
N THR A 643 26.21 12.33 -19.01
CA THR A 643 24.98 11.90 -19.68
C THR A 643 23.74 12.56 -19.07
N THR A 644 23.65 12.63 -17.73
CA THR A 644 22.55 13.30 -17.03
C THR A 644 22.55 14.81 -17.33
N TYR A 645 23.71 15.45 -17.40
CA TYR A 645 23.85 16.84 -17.84
C TYR A 645 23.30 17.04 -19.26
N ALA A 646 23.66 16.17 -20.20
CA ALA A 646 23.13 16.23 -21.57
C ALA A 646 21.61 15.99 -21.62
N MET A 647 21.05 15.17 -20.71
CA MET A 647 19.60 15.02 -20.55
C MET A 647 18.93 16.30 -20.00
N LYS A 648 19.58 17.06 -19.11
CA LYS A 648 19.11 18.40 -18.71
C LYS A 648 19.02 19.34 -19.92
N ARG A 649 20.02 19.31 -20.82
CA ARG A 649 19.95 20.03 -22.12
C ARG A 649 18.78 19.55 -22.98
N GLY A 650 18.45 18.26 -22.94
CA GLY A 650 17.25 17.68 -23.56
C GLY A 650 15.93 18.32 -23.10
N VAL A 651 15.83 18.66 -21.81
CA VAL A 651 14.70 19.39 -21.25
C VAL A 651 14.78 20.89 -21.52
N MET A 652 15.96 21.51 -21.45
CA MET A 652 16.11 22.96 -21.65
C MET A 652 15.86 23.39 -23.11
N GLU A 653 16.48 22.71 -24.06
CA GLU A 653 16.48 23.11 -25.48
C GLU A 653 16.10 21.96 -26.44
N GLY A 654 15.98 20.74 -25.94
CA GLY A 654 15.75 19.52 -26.72
C GLY A 654 14.29 19.13 -26.91
N THR A 655 14.05 17.81 -26.99
CA THR A 655 12.71 17.24 -27.19
C THR A 655 11.79 17.38 -25.97
N GLY A 656 12.35 17.70 -24.79
CA GLY A 656 11.65 17.94 -23.53
C GLY A 656 11.29 19.40 -23.26
N ARG A 657 11.62 20.34 -24.17
CA ARG A 657 11.50 21.80 -23.98
C ARG A 657 10.15 22.33 -23.49
N PHE A 658 9.08 21.56 -23.65
CA PHE A 658 7.78 21.90 -23.09
C PHE A 658 7.84 22.11 -21.57
N LEU A 659 8.63 21.32 -20.85
CA LEU A 659 8.75 21.42 -19.39
C LEU A 659 9.50 22.69 -18.96
N ASN A 660 10.44 23.18 -19.79
CA ASN A 660 11.26 24.33 -19.44
C ASN A 660 10.45 25.62 -19.26
N ALA A 661 9.29 25.75 -19.91
CA ALA A 661 8.43 26.92 -19.78
C ALA A 661 7.83 27.07 -18.37
N GLN A 662 7.66 25.98 -17.63
CA GLN A 662 6.98 25.96 -16.32
C GLN A 662 7.89 25.54 -15.16
N PHE A 663 8.92 24.74 -15.46
CA PHE A 663 9.75 24.07 -14.44
C PHE A 663 11.26 24.30 -14.63
N SER A 664 11.65 25.40 -15.28
CA SER A 664 13.07 25.74 -15.50
C SER A 664 13.88 25.80 -14.20
N TRP A 665 13.28 26.31 -13.12
CA TRP A 665 13.88 26.42 -11.79
C TRP A 665 14.27 25.06 -11.18
N ALA A 666 13.55 24.00 -11.52
CA ALA A 666 13.80 22.65 -11.01
C ALA A 666 14.98 21.97 -11.73
N ALA A 667 15.44 22.53 -12.85
CA ALA A 667 16.58 22.04 -13.62
C ALA A 667 16.48 20.54 -13.97
N LEU A 668 15.28 20.10 -14.35
CA LEU A 668 14.92 18.71 -14.64
C LEU A 668 15.81 18.09 -15.73
N ALA A 669 16.03 16.79 -15.63
CA ALA A 669 16.54 15.96 -16.72
C ALA A 669 15.43 15.10 -17.31
N GLY A 670 15.56 14.69 -18.56
CA GLY A 670 14.58 13.78 -19.13
C GLY A 670 14.88 13.32 -20.55
N LYS A 671 14.18 12.27 -20.95
CA LYS A 671 14.30 11.68 -22.29
C LYS A 671 12.94 11.28 -22.84
N THR A 672 12.68 11.70 -24.07
CA THR A 672 11.51 11.24 -24.85
C THR A 672 11.83 9.93 -25.57
N GLY A 673 10.85 9.03 -25.62
CA GLY A 673 10.86 7.84 -26.45
C GLY A 673 9.63 7.79 -27.34
N THR A 674 9.84 7.40 -28.59
CA THR A 674 8.78 7.13 -29.56
C THR A 674 9.19 5.87 -30.31
N SER A 675 8.33 4.87 -30.36
CA SER A 675 8.58 3.66 -31.16
C SER A 675 8.14 3.86 -32.61
N ASN A 676 8.43 2.86 -33.47
CA ASN A 676 8.03 2.90 -34.87
C ASN A 676 6.51 2.99 -35.00
N ASP A 677 6.04 3.61 -36.09
CA ASP A 677 4.61 3.88 -36.37
C ASP A 677 3.86 4.61 -35.25
N THR A 678 4.59 5.24 -34.30
CA THR A 678 4.02 5.90 -33.11
C THR A 678 3.13 4.97 -32.27
N ARG A 679 3.52 3.70 -32.14
CA ARG A 679 2.79 2.71 -31.31
C ARG A 679 2.91 3.01 -29.82
N ASP A 680 4.08 3.46 -29.40
CA ASP A 680 4.40 3.75 -28.00
C ASP A 680 4.92 5.18 -27.86
N SER A 681 4.36 5.89 -26.87
CA SER A 681 4.81 7.18 -26.41
C SER A 681 5.39 7.02 -25.02
N TRP A 682 6.67 7.35 -24.87
CA TRP A 682 7.40 7.24 -23.63
C TRP A 682 7.98 8.58 -23.19
N PHE A 683 8.04 8.77 -21.87
CA PHE A 683 8.85 9.81 -21.27
C PHE A 683 9.44 9.33 -19.95
N VAL A 684 10.73 9.58 -19.76
CA VAL A 684 11.37 9.47 -18.45
C VAL A 684 11.77 10.87 -18.02
N GLY A 685 11.23 11.32 -16.89
CA GLY A 685 11.57 12.59 -16.26
C GLY A 685 12.29 12.35 -14.94
N VAL A 686 13.23 13.23 -14.62
CA VAL A 686 14.07 13.12 -13.42
C VAL A 686 14.17 14.48 -12.76
N ASP A 687 13.82 14.52 -11.48
CA ASP A 687 13.99 15.67 -10.60
C ASP A 687 14.99 15.31 -9.47
N GLY A 688 15.13 16.16 -8.44
CA GLY A 688 16.03 15.89 -7.32
C GLY A 688 15.64 14.66 -6.47
N ARG A 689 14.38 14.22 -6.55
CA ARG A 689 13.76 13.23 -5.67
C ARG A 689 13.57 11.88 -6.37
N GLU A 690 13.00 11.91 -7.57
CA GLU A 690 12.42 10.75 -8.24
C GLU A 690 12.82 10.64 -9.71
N VAL A 691 12.85 9.39 -10.19
CA VAL A 691 12.83 9.03 -11.60
C VAL A 691 11.42 8.54 -11.94
N THR A 692 10.72 9.26 -12.82
CA THR A 692 9.35 8.94 -13.23
C THR A 692 9.33 8.47 -14.68
N THR A 693 8.94 7.22 -14.88
CA THR A 693 8.74 6.61 -16.20
C THR A 693 7.25 6.56 -16.53
N ILE A 694 6.86 7.13 -17.67
CA ILE A 694 5.49 7.10 -18.19
C ILE A 694 5.48 6.49 -19.59
N TRP A 695 4.55 5.57 -19.79
CA TRP A 695 4.22 4.95 -21.07
C TRP A 695 2.76 5.20 -21.41
N LEU A 696 2.50 5.51 -22.68
CA LEU A 696 1.17 5.49 -23.29
C LEU A 696 1.22 4.65 -24.55
N GLY A 697 0.20 3.82 -24.75
CA GLY A 697 0.09 2.92 -25.88
C GLY A 697 -1.27 2.24 -25.96
N ARG A 698 -1.46 1.37 -26.94
CA ARG A 698 -2.67 0.57 -27.09
C ARG A 698 -2.34 -0.91 -26.91
N ASP A 699 -3.23 -1.67 -26.28
CA ASP A 699 -3.02 -3.12 -26.08
C ASP A 699 -3.01 -3.90 -27.40
N ASP A 700 -3.74 -3.40 -28.41
CA ASP A 700 -3.74 -3.95 -29.76
C ASP A 700 -2.48 -3.61 -30.59
N ASN A 701 -1.48 -2.94 -29.99
CA ASN A 701 -0.24 -2.49 -30.64
C ASN A 701 -0.44 -1.58 -31.86
N LYS A 702 -1.63 -1.00 -32.06
CA LYS A 702 -1.87 -0.05 -33.14
C LYS A 702 -1.25 1.32 -32.81
N SER A 703 -1.08 2.12 -33.85
CA SER A 703 -0.58 3.49 -33.75
C SER A 703 -1.43 4.34 -32.80
N THR A 704 -0.77 5.11 -31.93
CA THR A 704 -1.43 6.13 -31.09
C THR A 704 -1.45 7.51 -31.75
N LYS A 705 -0.68 7.72 -32.81
CA LYS A 705 -0.37 9.05 -33.38
C LYS A 705 0.30 10.01 -32.36
N LEU A 706 0.70 9.52 -31.19
CA LEU A 706 1.37 10.28 -30.15
C LEU A 706 2.87 9.99 -30.20
N THR A 707 3.66 11.04 -29.97
CA THR A 707 5.10 10.95 -29.76
C THR A 707 5.39 11.04 -28.26
N GLY A 708 6.62 10.75 -27.82
CA GLY A 708 7.02 10.99 -26.43
C GLY A 708 6.73 12.43 -25.95
N SER A 709 6.91 13.44 -26.82
CA SER A 709 6.68 14.86 -26.49
C SER A 709 5.21 15.31 -26.52
N SER A 710 4.35 14.65 -27.31
CA SER A 710 2.92 14.99 -27.41
C SER A 710 2.02 14.11 -26.53
N GLY A 711 2.51 12.95 -26.08
CA GLY A 711 1.80 12.01 -25.19
C GLY A 711 2.37 11.99 -23.77
N ALA A 712 3.25 11.03 -23.48
CA ALA A 712 3.75 10.73 -22.13
C ALA A 712 4.33 11.95 -21.38
N LEU A 713 5.08 12.83 -22.07
CA LEU A 713 5.60 14.06 -21.46
C LEU A 713 4.48 15.01 -20.96
N ARG A 714 3.29 14.97 -21.56
CA ARG A 714 2.13 15.78 -21.11
C ARG A 714 1.51 15.25 -19.83
N VAL A 715 1.57 13.93 -19.62
CA VAL A 715 1.18 13.30 -18.36
C VAL A 715 2.21 13.65 -17.27
N TYR A 716 3.50 13.59 -17.59
CA TYR A 716 4.56 13.97 -16.65
C TYR A 716 4.44 15.43 -16.19
N ALA A 717 4.16 16.36 -17.12
CA ALA A 717 3.95 17.76 -16.78
C ALA A 717 2.76 17.97 -15.83
N GLU A 718 1.67 17.22 -16.04
CA GLU A 718 0.50 17.25 -15.14
C GLU A 718 0.86 16.73 -13.75
N TYR A 719 1.62 15.63 -13.67
CA TYR A 719 2.11 15.08 -12.41
C TYR A 719 2.98 16.10 -11.65
N LEU A 720 3.94 16.74 -12.32
CA LEU A 720 4.82 17.73 -11.69
C LEU A 720 4.08 18.98 -11.20
N GLN A 721 3.00 19.39 -11.86
CA GLN A 721 2.22 20.56 -11.46
C GLN A 721 1.66 20.41 -10.04
N HIS A 722 1.34 19.19 -9.63
CA HIS A 722 0.72 18.91 -8.33
C HIS A 722 1.69 18.28 -7.33
N ARG A 723 2.55 17.37 -7.77
CA ARG A 723 3.56 16.75 -6.89
C ARG A 723 4.66 17.72 -6.46
N ILE A 724 4.91 18.75 -7.27
CA ILE A 724 5.98 19.76 -7.14
C ILE A 724 7.36 19.09 -7.26
N PRO A 725 8.15 19.40 -8.31
CA PRO A 725 9.46 18.77 -8.46
C PRO A 725 10.45 19.27 -7.41
N GLN A 726 11.39 18.42 -7.00
CA GLN A 726 12.57 18.88 -6.27
C GLN A 726 13.66 19.33 -7.26
N LYS A 727 14.41 20.38 -6.92
CA LYS A 727 15.49 20.86 -7.78
C LYS A 727 16.54 19.77 -7.99
N LEU A 728 16.78 19.39 -9.25
CA LEU A 728 17.82 18.43 -9.61
C LEU A 728 19.20 19.08 -9.51
N SER A 729 19.80 18.97 -8.33
CA SER A 729 21.21 19.28 -8.09
C SER A 729 22.08 18.11 -8.52
N LEU A 730 23.15 18.40 -9.26
CA LEU A 730 24.15 17.42 -9.67
C LEU A 730 25.48 17.79 -9.02
N PRO A 731 25.86 17.18 -7.89
CA PRO A 731 27.15 17.41 -7.26
C PRO A 731 28.28 17.14 -8.26
N TRP A 732 29.28 18.02 -8.30
CA TRP A 732 30.41 17.89 -9.23
C TRP A 732 31.27 16.68 -8.85
N PRO A 733 31.45 15.69 -9.74
CA PRO A 733 32.39 14.59 -9.52
C PRO A 733 33.82 15.09 -9.59
N LYS A 734 34.76 14.30 -9.05
CA LYS A 734 36.19 14.52 -9.28
C LYS A 734 36.50 14.47 -10.78
N ASP A 735 37.51 15.23 -11.18
CA ASP A 735 38.07 15.24 -12.54
C ASP A 735 37.10 15.73 -13.65
N ILE A 736 35.95 16.29 -13.27
CA ILE A 736 35.11 17.06 -14.19
C ILE A 736 35.52 18.53 -14.09
N THR A 737 35.98 19.08 -15.21
CA THR A 737 36.29 20.50 -15.36
C THR A 737 35.38 21.15 -16.39
N THR A 738 35.39 22.48 -16.48
CA THR A 738 34.56 23.24 -17.42
C THR A 738 35.43 23.92 -18.46
N ILE A 739 35.22 23.59 -19.73
CA ILE A 739 36.04 24.06 -20.85
C ILE A 739 35.18 24.89 -21.83
N GLY A 740 35.75 25.96 -22.37
CA GLY A 740 35.11 26.81 -23.38
C GLY A 740 35.19 26.22 -24.79
N PHE A 741 34.11 26.38 -25.55
CA PHE A 741 34.02 25.90 -26.93
C PHE A 741 33.38 26.96 -27.85
N ALA A 742 33.94 27.14 -29.03
CA ALA A 742 33.37 27.95 -30.09
C ALA A 742 32.56 27.09 -31.07
N LYS A 743 31.43 27.63 -31.55
CA LYS A 743 30.60 26.96 -32.54
C LYS A 743 31.16 27.18 -33.94
N LEU A 744 31.39 26.08 -34.66
CA LEU A 744 31.85 26.11 -36.04
C LEU A 744 30.67 26.33 -37.02
N PRO A 745 30.87 26.98 -38.19
CA PRO A 745 29.82 27.20 -39.19
C PRO A 745 29.09 25.92 -39.62
N GLN A 746 29.82 24.81 -39.72
CA GLN A 746 29.31 23.49 -40.10
C GLN A 746 28.51 22.77 -38.99
N GLY A 747 28.47 23.33 -37.77
CA GLY A 747 27.62 22.89 -36.67
C GLY A 747 28.34 22.21 -35.50
N GLY A 748 29.57 21.73 -35.71
CA GLY A 748 30.45 21.18 -34.67
C GLY A 748 30.96 22.22 -33.66
N LEU A 749 31.73 21.75 -32.68
CA LEU A 749 32.39 22.59 -31.68
C LEU A 749 33.92 22.43 -31.76
N THR A 750 34.64 23.52 -31.54
CA THR A 750 36.10 23.53 -31.39
C THR A 750 36.50 24.12 -30.05
N LEU A 751 37.65 23.72 -29.54
CA LEU A 751 38.20 24.25 -28.29
C LEU A 751 38.45 25.76 -28.43
N ASP A 752 37.86 26.54 -27.53
CA ASP A 752 38.07 27.98 -27.39
C ASP A 752 37.92 28.33 -25.91
N CYS A 753 39.03 28.27 -25.19
CA CYS A 753 39.07 28.35 -23.73
C CYS A 753 38.47 29.65 -23.17
N ASN A 754 38.49 30.74 -23.96
CA ASN A 754 37.97 32.04 -23.58
C ASN A 754 36.49 32.23 -23.96
N ASN A 755 35.86 31.23 -24.59
CA ASN A 755 34.46 31.33 -24.97
C ASN A 755 33.52 31.31 -23.76
N ASN A 756 32.43 32.08 -23.85
CA ASN A 756 31.36 32.08 -22.86
C ASN A 756 30.55 30.77 -22.87
N PHE A 757 30.48 30.10 -24.03
CA PHE A 757 29.84 28.80 -24.11
C PHE A 757 30.78 27.73 -23.57
N LYS A 758 30.48 27.25 -22.36
CA LYS A 758 31.27 26.23 -21.69
C LYS A 758 30.52 24.92 -21.53
N LEU A 759 31.24 23.81 -21.62
CA LEU A 759 30.73 22.46 -21.38
C LEU A 759 31.58 21.77 -20.31
N PRO A 760 30.96 20.94 -19.46
CA PRO A 760 31.70 20.08 -18.56
C PRO A 760 32.36 18.95 -19.34
N VAL A 761 33.59 18.61 -18.97
CA VAL A 761 34.41 17.57 -19.59
C VAL A 761 35.08 16.74 -18.50
N TRP A 762 35.12 15.42 -18.68
CA TRP A 762 35.94 14.54 -17.85
C TRP A 762 37.38 14.61 -18.34
N ASP A 763 38.23 15.30 -17.57
CA ASP A 763 39.63 15.56 -17.90
C ASP A 763 40.54 14.92 -16.85
N ALA A 764 40.53 13.58 -16.79
CA ALA A 764 41.24 12.79 -15.78
C ALA A 764 42.75 13.10 -15.69
N ASN A 765 43.35 13.46 -16.82
CA ASN A 765 44.79 13.74 -16.93
C ASN A 765 45.10 15.25 -16.96
N GLU A 766 44.10 16.12 -16.75
CA GLU A 766 44.18 17.58 -16.83
C GLU A 766 44.77 18.09 -18.16
N THR A 767 44.61 17.34 -19.24
CA THR A 767 45.25 17.65 -20.54
C THR A 767 44.62 18.88 -21.18
N LEU A 768 43.29 18.95 -21.17
CA LEU A 768 42.53 20.07 -21.73
C LEU A 768 42.66 21.31 -20.85
N GLN A 769 42.65 21.13 -19.52
CA GLN A 769 42.87 22.21 -18.59
C GLN A 769 44.28 22.82 -18.73
N LYS A 770 45.32 21.99 -18.89
CA LYS A 770 46.70 22.45 -19.18
C LYS A 770 46.79 23.15 -20.54
N GLN A 771 46.12 22.63 -21.56
CA GLN A 771 46.06 23.26 -22.87
C GLN A 771 45.42 24.66 -22.81
N CYS A 772 44.38 24.84 -22.00
CA CYS A 772 43.73 26.13 -21.81
C CYS A 772 44.54 27.11 -20.94
N SER A 773 45.30 26.62 -19.96
CA SER A 773 46.13 27.46 -19.08
C SER A 773 47.45 27.89 -19.72
N ASN A 774 47.98 27.13 -20.70
CA ASN A 774 49.21 27.47 -21.42
C ASN A 774 49.02 28.43 -22.62
N GLN A 775 47.79 28.81 -22.99
CA GLN A 775 47.56 29.71 -24.12
C GLN A 775 48.19 31.12 -24.03
N PRO A 776 48.33 31.77 -22.85
CA PRO A 776 49.00 33.07 -22.76
C PRO A 776 50.48 33.00 -23.18
N VAL A 777 51.14 31.87 -22.92
CA VAL A 777 52.56 31.67 -23.23
C VAL A 777 52.79 31.42 -24.73
N GLU A 778 51.84 30.78 -25.42
CA GLU A 778 51.88 30.57 -26.87
C GLU A 778 51.60 31.85 -27.68
N TRP A 779 50.69 32.72 -27.21
CA TRP A 779 50.47 34.04 -27.83
C TRP A 779 51.70 34.94 -27.73
N ILE A 780 52.39 34.95 -26.58
CA ILE A 780 53.65 35.67 -26.41
C ILE A 780 54.76 35.07 -27.30
N LYS A 781 54.87 33.74 -27.40
CA LYS A 781 55.85 33.11 -28.29
C LYS A 781 55.63 33.45 -29.77
N LYS A 782 54.37 33.55 -30.22
CA LYS A 782 54.04 34.00 -31.59
C LYS A 782 54.36 35.48 -31.87
N LEU A 783 54.46 36.31 -30.84
CA LEU A 783 54.91 37.71 -30.96
C LEU A 783 56.44 37.84 -31.08
N PHE A 784 57.20 36.82 -30.66
CA PHE A 784 58.68 36.82 -30.66
C PHE A 784 59.31 35.85 -31.66
N THR A 785 58.53 35.15 -32.48
CA THR A 785 59.03 34.45 -33.68
C THR A 785 58.91 35.40 -34.88
N TRP A 786 59.93 36.24 -35.08
CA TRP A 786 60.25 36.92 -36.34
C TRP A 786 61.50 36.30 -36.94
#